data_AF-A0A132A8K5-F1
#
_entry.id   AF-A0A132A8K5-F1
#
_cell.length_a   1.000
_cell.length_b   1.000
_cell.length_c   1.000
_cell.angle_alpha   90.00
_cell.angle_beta   90.00
_cell.angle_gamma   90.00
#
_symmetry.space_group_name_H-M   'P 1'
#
loop_
_entity.id
_entity.type
_entity.pdbx_description
1 polymer ?
#
loop_
_entity_poly.entity_id
_entity_poly.type
_entity_poly.pdbx_seq_one_letter_code
_entity_poly.pdbx_strand_id
1 'polypeptide(L)'
;MVPWKTEGDKLEAHNKCKVSIELKGGRLEAEKILHNNLAFGDGTFLVRESESHPGDYTLSFLYDSNVHHSRIKSTLVTNDGSMQTYRLNDLMSFNSLFELINYYQSKPLKSEKFQELFLRHAAQQTNTHENQPWFYSNLSKEESEDKLKRLRHNGAFLVRPSEQKGSQFAISFRAESYIKHCRIKKEGRLYLIGNEEFESLTDLIEFYQKNPLYKETRLLFPATEENVRVLGGEPTESPTSYMEHGLETSKFVVLYEYTAKDSRELTLNIGDVVENVVKCDNDWWKGTIESRIGYFPSNFVTEINKNDEEYLNNQRKIELDREKENETETYGSLELDEKITVSLNSIGLNSFKVGPLIFMAETQSDCEDWITKIQEIVNKKAKNKESIKRLLKIAPELNNLIIYCCSVAYEGSSTHFREMCSIKESKIERQLNLMNYRNILNFSRKQLLRVYPEGTRIYSSNYNPISMWNCGVQMVALNYQTKDKPMQLNHAKFMQNGGCGYVLMPKYMNSEQYNPFLKSTSFDEVSPIILTVRIICAKNLRKMIKGILCPLVEVELIGNEFDAKKFNTDIIYDNGLCPKWNDAHFVFNIAHPELSLLRFVVYHRDNFDENSIVGQATFPTSCLRQGIRSIRLRNEYSEYQELGTLLVQIQIQCTKE
;
A
#
# COMPACT_ATOMS: atom_id res chain seq x y z
N MET A 1 17.22 39.07 -26.01
CA MET A 1 16.08 38.25 -25.58
C MET A 1 14.94 38.45 -26.56
N VAL A 2 14.76 37.48 -27.46
CA VAL A 2 13.52 37.27 -28.23
C VAL A 2 13.28 35.74 -28.19
N PRO A 3 12.07 35.26 -27.86
CA PRO A 3 11.87 33.91 -27.32
C PRO A 3 11.68 32.88 -28.44
N TRP A 4 12.04 31.65 -28.11
CA TRP A 4 11.70 30.43 -28.82
C TRP A 4 10.17 30.30 -28.99
N LYS A 5 9.71 30.09 -30.22
CA LYS A 5 8.41 29.48 -30.59
C LYS A 5 8.83 28.19 -31.30
N THR A 6 8.66 26.97 -30.82
CA THR A 6 7.54 26.32 -30.10
C THR A 6 8.06 25.11 -29.29
N GLU A 7 7.76 25.04 -27.98
CA GLU A 7 8.00 23.83 -27.15
C GLU A 7 7.11 22.64 -27.57
N GLY A 8 5.98 22.90 -28.23
CA GLY A 8 4.98 21.90 -28.60
C GLY A 8 5.47 20.84 -29.59
N ASP A 9 6.22 21.24 -30.62
CA ASP A 9 6.74 20.30 -31.64
C ASP A 9 7.87 19.42 -31.08
N LYS A 10 8.68 19.97 -30.16
CA LYS A 10 9.69 19.20 -29.41
C LYS A 10 9.03 18.14 -28.53
N LEU A 11 7.97 18.50 -27.81
CA LEU A 11 7.24 17.59 -26.92
C LEU A 11 6.49 16.49 -27.69
N GLU A 12 5.90 16.83 -28.84
CA GLU A 12 5.13 15.88 -29.65
C GLU A 12 6.02 14.87 -30.41
N ALA A 13 7.18 15.31 -30.93
CA ALA A 13 8.18 14.42 -31.52
C ALA A 13 8.87 13.52 -30.46
N HIS A 14 9.05 14.03 -29.24
CA HIS A 14 9.60 13.24 -28.12
C HIS A 14 8.63 12.15 -27.66
N ASN A 15 7.34 12.49 -27.49
CA ASN A 15 6.33 11.59 -26.93
C ASN A 15 5.79 10.53 -27.91
N LYS A 16 5.91 10.71 -29.23
CA LYS A 16 5.38 9.75 -30.23
C LYS A 16 6.43 8.95 -31.01
N CYS A 17 7.68 9.40 -31.08
CA CYS A 17 8.73 8.74 -31.89
C CYS A 17 10.05 8.46 -31.17
N LYS A 18 10.18 8.70 -29.85
CA LYS A 18 11.44 8.54 -29.08
C LYS A 18 12.63 9.24 -29.77
N VAL A 19 12.44 10.47 -30.25
CA VAL A 19 13.47 11.23 -30.99
C VAL A 19 14.43 11.95 -30.04
N SER A 20 15.74 11.71 -30.22
CA SER A 20 16.86 12.26 -29.42
C SER A 20 17.29 13.65 -29.85
N ILE A 21 16.43 14.66 -29.71
CA ILE A 21 16.72 16.00 -30.27
C ILE A 21 18.04 16.59 -29.73
N GLU A 22 18.37 16.39 -28.45
CA GLU A 22 19.60 16.91 -27.82
C GLU A 22 20.53 15.77 -27.39
N LEU A 23 21.46 15.40 -28.28
CA LEU A 23 22.40 14.30 -28.06
C LEU A 23 23.79 14.87 -27.69
N LYS A 24 24.10 14.95 -26.39
CA LYS A 24 25.40 15.41 -25.87
C LYS A 24 26.51 14.45 -26.36
N GLY A 25 27.44 14.93 -27.18
CA GLY A 25 28.48 14.11 -27.83
C GLY A 25 28.22 13.82 -29.33
N GLY A 26 27.07 14.26 -29.85
CA GLY A 26 26.83 14.44 -31.27
C GLY A 26 27.02 13.19 -32.13
N ARG A 27 27.91 13.25 -33.13
CA ARG A 27 28.12 12.14 -34.08
C ARG A 27 28.61 10.86 -33.41
N LEU A 28 29.64 10.94 -32.57
CA LEU A 28 30.26 9.77 -31.95
C LEU A 28 29.30 9.05 -31.01
N GLU A 29 28.53 9.81 -30.23
CA GLU A 29 27.55 9.22 -29.32
C GLU A 29 26.34 8.63 -30.09
N ALA A 30 25.94 9.24 -31.22
CA ALA A 30 24.94 8.66 -32.10
C ALA A 30 25.38 7.31 -32.70
N GLU A 31 26.65 7.22 -33.14
CA GLU A 31 27.23 5.97 -33.64
C GLU A 31 27.23 4.89 -32.53
N LYS A 32 27.65 5.25 -31.32
CA LYS A 32 27.65 4.35 -30.15
C LYS A 32 26.25 3.87 -29.77
N ILE A 33 25.25 4.76 -29.74
CA ILE A 33 23.85 4.39 -29.46
C ILE A 33 23.36 3.40 -30.52
N LEU A 34 23.61 3.67 -31.82
CA LEU A 34 23.16 2.79 -32.90
C LEU A 34 23.89 1.44 -32.90
N HIS A 35 25.19 1.41 -32.57
CA HIS A 35 25.92 0.16 -32.38
C HIS A 35 25.38 -0.67 -31.20
N ASN A 36 24.99 -0.03 -30.10
CA ASN A 36 24.33 -0.71 -28.98
C ASN A 36 22.92 -1.23 -29.32
N ASN A 37 22.33 -0.75 -30.42
CA ASN A 37 21.02 -1.15 -30.91
C ASN A 37 21.10 -2.05 -32.17
N LEU A 38 22.25 -2.66 -32.47
CA LEU A 38 22.46 -3.55 -33.63
C LEU A 38 21.43 -4.70 -33.73
N ALA A 39 20.93 -5.19 -32.59
CA ALA A 39 19.95 -6.27 -32.53
C ALA A 39 18.62 -5.95 -33.23
N PHE A 40 18.28 -4.67 -33.40
CA PHE A 40 17.07 -4.24 -34.11
C PHE A 40 17.24 -4.23 -35.64
N GLY A 41 18.46 -4.42 -36.14
CA GLY A 41 18.77 -4.55 -37.57
C GLY A 41 18.67 -3.25 -38.36
N ASP A 42 18.69 -3.39 -39.68
CA ASP A 42 18.68 -2.27 -40.63
C ASP A 42 17.42 -1.40 -40.50
N GLY A 43 17.62 -0.09 -40.64
CA GLY A 43 16.55 0.90 -40.47
C GLY A 43 16.36 1.33 -39.02
N THR A 44 17.17 0.86 -38.08
CA THR A 44 17.24 1.42 -36.73
C THR A 44 17.81 2.84 -36.79
N PHE A 45 17.15 3.83 -36.19
CA PHE A 45 17.48 5.24 -36.43
C PHE A 45 17.32 6.15 -35.21
N LEU A 46 18.00 7.29 -35.23
CA LEU A 46 17.76 8.41 -34.32
C LEU A 46 17.92 9.74 -35.07
N VAL A 47 17.26 10.79 -34.58
CA VAL A 47 17.45 12.16 -35.08
C VAL A 47 18.02 13.01 -33.94
N ARG A 48 19.03 13.82 -34.27
CA ARG A 48 19.74 14.74 -33.36
C ARG A 48 19.96 16.10 -34.02
N GLU A 49 20.24 17.13 -33.24
CA GLU A 49 20.73 18.41 -33.78
C GLU A 49 22.05 18.23 -34.57
N SER A 50 22.21 19.03 -35.63
CA SER A 50 23.39 19.00 -36.50
C SER A 50 24.52 19.86 -35.93
N GLU A 51 25.61 19.22 -35.53
CA GLU A 51 26.82 19.91 -35.05
C GLU A 51 27.50 20.73 -36.14
N SER A 52 27.43 20.25 -37.37
CA SER A 52 28.06 20.89 -38.53
C SER A 52 27.25 22.05 -39.09
N HIS A 53 25.95 22.11 -38.78
CA HIS A 53 25.02 23.09 -39.34
C HIS A 53 24.00 23.51 -38.29
N PRO A 54 24.27 24.58 -37.53
CA PRO A 54 23.37 25.07 -36.49
C PRO A 54 21.96 25.34 -37.03
N GLY A 55 20.94 24.86 -36.34
CA GLY A 55 19.52 24.98 -36.72
C GLY A 55 18.98 23.84 -37.58
N ASP A 56 19.85 23.00 -38.14
CA ASP A 56 19.49 21.77 -38.85
C ASP A 56 19.55 20.53 -37.94
N TYR A 57 19.05 19.41 -38.45
CA TYR A 57 19.06 18.12 -37.77
C TYR A 57 19.86 17.08 -38.59
N THR A 58 20.22 15.98 -37.97
CA THR A 58 20.88 14.83 -38.60
C THR A 58 20.12 13.56 -38.26
N LEU A 59 19.65 12.86 -39.30
CA LEU A 59 19.13 11.49 -39.21
C LEU A 59 20.33 10.53 -39.24
N SER A 60 20.51 9.75 -38.18
CA SER A 60 21.53 8.70 -38.10
C SER A 60 20.82 7.35 -38.10
N PHE A 61 21.26 6.40 -38.93
CA PHE A 61 20.58 5.11 -39.07
C PHE A 61 21.54 3.96 -39.39
N LEU A 62 21.11 2.75 -39.06
CA LEU A 62 21.85 1.52 -39.32
C LEU A 62 21.50 0.96 -40.71
N TYR A 63 22.54 0.62 -41.48
CA TYR A 63 22.40 -0.16 -42.71
C TYR A 63 23.67 -1.00 -42.92
N ASP A 64 23.50 -2.30 -43.11
CA ASP A 64 24.59 -3.27 -43.30
C ASP A 64 25.63 -3.19 -42.16
N SER A 65 25.13 -3.21 -40.92
CA SER A 65 25.90 -3.10 -39.66
C SER A 65 26.71 -1.80 -39.50
N ASN A 66 26.58 -0.84 -40.44
CA ASN A 66 27.26 0.44 -40.41
C ASN A 66 26.28 1.57 -40.10
N VAL A 67 26.78 2.62 -39.44
CA VAL A 67 26.01 3.82 -39.14
C VAL A 67 26.18 4.84 -40.27
N HIS A 68 25.06 5.30 -40.80
CA HIS A 68 24.99 6.32 -41.84
C HIS A 68 24.35 7.59 -41.27
N HIS A 69 24.73 8.75 -41.79
CA HIS A 69 24.20 10.04 -41.37
C HIS A 69 23.69 10.82 -42.56
N SER A 70 22.49 11.38 -42.45
CA SER A 70 21.86 12.23 -43.46
C SER A 70 21.39 13.54 -42.82
N ARG A 71 21.78 14.66 -43.42
CA ARG A 71 21.38 15.99 -42.94
C ARG A 71 19.92 16.25 -43.28
N ILE A 72 19.16 16.67 -42.26
CA ILE A 72 17.81 17.20 -42.41
C ILE A 72 17.93 18.72 -42.36
N LYS A 73 17.69 19.37 -43.50
CA LYS A 73 17.70 20.82 -43.61
C LYS A 73 16.41 21.41 -43.05
N SER A 74 16.54 22.37 -42.16
CA SER A 74 15.48 23.14 -41.52
C SER A 74 15.44 24.52 -42.18
N THR A 75 14.31 24.91 -42.77
CA THR A 75 14.20 26.19 -43.47
C THR A 75 12.89 26.88 -43.11
N LEU A 76 12.97 28.14 -42.70
CA LEU A 76 11.80 28.97 -42.46
C LEU A 76 11.30 29.53 -43.79
N VAL A 77 10.08 29.18 -44.18
CA VAL A 77 9.43 29.72 -45.37
C VAL A 77 8.51 30.86 -44.94
N THR A 78 8.72 32.05 -45.50
CA THR A 78 8.08 33.31 -45.06
C THR A 78 6.96 33.79 -45.98
N ASN A 79 6.22 32.88 -46.62
CA ASN A 79 5.07 33.26 -47.46
C ASN A 79 3.77 33.03 -46.67
N ASP A 80 3.09 34.12 -46.31
CA ASP A 80 1.76 34.22 -45.66
C ASP A 80 1.55 33.55 -44.29
N GLY A 81 2.63 33.09 -43.68
CA GLY A 81 2.71 32.58 -42.32
C GLY A 81 4.08 31.94 -42.16
N SER A 82 4.86 32.35 -41.17
CA SER A 82 6.20 31.78 -40.97
C SER A 82 6.07 30.29 -40.62
N MET A 83 6.27 29.41 -41.60
CA MET A 83 6.18 27.96 -41.40
C MET A 83 7.57 27.33 -41.55
N GLN A 84 7.98 26.57 -40.54
CA GLN A 84 9.23 25.85 -40.56
C GLN A 84 9.07 24.57 -41.38
N THR A 85 10.01 24.31 -42.29
CA THR A 85 9.98 23.13 -43.17
C THR A 85 11.25 22.30 -43.00
N TYR A 86 11.09 20.98 -43.09
CA TYR A 86 12.15 19.99 -42.88
C TYR A 86 12.31 19.13 -44.14
N ARG A 87 13.55 18.92 -44.59
CA ARG A 87 13.82 18.15 -45.82
C ARG A 87 15.15 17.39 -45.80
N LEU A 88 15.11 16.14 -46.28
CA LEU A 88 16.31 15.29 -46.50
C LEU A 88 16.88 15.43 -47.91
N ASN A 89 16.06 15.84 -48.87
CA ASN A 89 16.44 16.08 -50.25
C ASN A 89 15.73 17.34 -50.78
N ASP A 90 16.10 17.81 -51.96
CA ASP A 90 15.51 19.02 -52.55
C ASP A 90 14.09 18.82 -53.12
N LEU A 91 13.59 17.58 -53.15
CA LEU A 91 12.33 17.23 -53.82
C LEU A 91 11.11 17.25 -52.88
N MET A 92 11.32 17.02 -51.58
CA MET A 92 10.23 16.90 -50.60
C MET A 92 10.52 17.69 -49.33
N SER A 93 9.53 18.47 -48.89
CA SER A 93 9.52 19.22 -47.64
C SER A 93 8.34 18.83 -46.76
N PHE A 94 8.57 18.77 -45.46
CA PHE A 94 7.59 18.38 -44.44
C PHE A 94 7.42 19.51 -43.42
N ASN A 95 6.27 19.59 -42.75
CA ASN A 95 5.98 20.67 -41.81
C ASN A 95 6.50 20.38 -40.41
N SER A 96 6.84 19.12 -40.12
CA SER A 96 7.49 18.71 -38.87
C SER A 96 8.51 17.59 -39.12
N LEU A 97 9.44 17.42 -38.17
CA LEU A 97 10.33 16.24 -38.16
C LEU A 97 9.54 14.93 -38.05
N PHE A 98 8.40 14.95 -37.35
CA PHE A 98 7.53 13.79 -37.19
C PHE A 98 6.96 13.31 -38.52
N GLU A 99 6.42 14.23 -39.33
CA GLU A 99 5.91 13.90 -40.67
C GLU A 99 7.00 13.34 -41.58
N LEU A 100 8.19 13.94 -41.55
CA LEU A 100 9.35 13.46 -42.31
C LEU A 100 9.70 12.02 -41.91
N ILE A 101 9.78 11.73 -40.62
CA ILE A 101 10.12 10.38 -40.13
C ILE A 101 9.02 9.37 -40.48
N ASN A 102 7.75 9.67 -40.24
CA ASN A 102 6.65 8.78 -40.61
C ASN A 102 6.59 8.48 -42.11
N TYR A 103 6.90 9.49 -42.95
CA TYR A 103 7.01 9.28 -44.38
C TYR A 103 8.06 8.21 -44.69
N TYR A 104 9.27 8.33 -44.14
CA TYR A 104 10.36 7.37 -44.39
C TYR A 104 10.25 6.04 -43.62
N GLN A 105 9.28 5.91 -42.71
CA GLN A 105 8.86 4.61 -42.17
C GLN A 105 7.97 3.84 -43.15
N SER A 106 7.22 4.54 -44.02
CA SER A 106 6.31 3.94 -45.00
C SER A 106 6.85 3.94 -46.45
N LYS A 107 7.86 4.77 -46.74
CA LYS A 107 8.51 4.92 -48.04
C LYS A 107 10.03 4.77 -47.91
N PRO A 108 10.69 4.08 -48.84
CA PRO A 108 12.12 3.81 -48.70
C PRO A 108 12.94 5.08 -48.95
N LEU A 109 13.92 5.28 -48.07
CA LEU A 109 15.04 6.17 -48.29
C LEU A 109 15.95 5.52 -49.36
N LYS A 110 16.33 6.28 -50.39
CA LYS A 110 17.16 5.82 -51.49
C LYS A 110 18.45 6.62 -51.54
N SER A 111 19.58 5.95 -51.73
CA SER A 111 20.89 6.57 -51.88
C SER A 111 21.76 5.73 -52.82
N GLU A 112 22.86 6.28 -53.31
CA GLU A 112 23.87 5.50 -54.07
C GLU A 112 24.46 4.35 -53.24
N LYS A 113 24.40 4.46 -51.90
CA LYS A 113 24.96 3.47 -50.97
C LYS A 113 24.00 2.35 -50.57
N PHE A 114 22.71 2.48 -50.83
CA PHE A 114 21.68 1.49 -50.46
C PHE A 114 20.42 1.64 -51.32
N GLN A 115 19.89 0.53 -51.82
CA GLN A 115 18.79 0.56 -52.80
C GLN A 115 17.47 1.02 -52.18
N GLU A 116 17.01 0.39 -51.10
CA GLU A 116 15.76 0.72 -50.42
C GLU A 116 15.88 0.47 -48.91
N LEU A 117 15.85 1.54 -48.11
CA LEU A 117 15.88 1.45 -46.66
C LEU A 117 14.65 2.10 -46.03
N PHE A 118 13.91 1.37 -45.21
CA PHE A 118 12.81 1.91 -44.42
C PHE A 118 13.30 2.21 -43.00
N LEU A 119 12.88 3.34 -42.43
CA LEU A 119 13.05 3.58 -41.00
C LEU A 119 12.13 2.62 -40.25
N ARG A 120 12.67 1.81 -39.33
CA ARG A 120 11.92 0.75 -38.63
C ARG A 120 11.85 1.02 -37.14
N HIS A 121 12.99 0.95 -36.46
CA HIS A 121 13.07 1.04 -35.00
C HIS A 121 13.75 2.33 -34.57
N ALA A 122 13.12 3.13 -33.72
CA ALA A 122 13.83 4.25 -33.09
C ALA A 122 14.88 3.67 -32.12
N ALA A 123 16.12 4.14 -32.21
CA ALA A 123 17.21 3.69 -31.36
C ALA A 123 16.93 4.05 -29.91
N GLN A 124 17.04 3.07 -29.01
CA GLN A 124 16.80 3.29 -27.60
C GLN A 124 18.00 4.01 -26.97
N GLN A 125 17.75 5.16 -26.34
CA GLN A 125 18.75 5.88 -25.55
C GLN A 125 18.79 5.29 -24.14
N THR A 126 19.94 4.77 -23.71
CA THR A 126 20.05 4.08 -22.42
C THR A 126 20.16 5.01 -21.21
N ASN A 127 20.38 6.32 -21.43
CA ASN A 127 20.74 7.31 -20.41
C ASN A 127 19.85 8.57 -20.38
N THR A 128 18.60 8.49 -20.83
CA THR A 128 17.64 9.63 -20.83
C THR A 128 17.42 10.24 -19.44
N HIS A 129 17.68 9.47 -18.37
CA HIS A 129 17.57 9.89 -16.98
C HIS A 129 18.61 10.95 -16.57
N GLU A 130 19.76 11.06 -17.25
CA GLU A 130 20.82 12.00 -16.85
C GLU A 130 20.40 13.48 -16.94
N ASN A 131 19.41 13.80 -17.78
CA ASN A 131 18.86 15.15 -17.91
C ASN A 131 17.60 15.37 -17.05
N GLN A 132 17.19 14.37 -16.26
CA GLN A 132 15.97 14.45 -15.47
C GLN A 132 16.21 15.18 -14.14
N PRO A 133 15.28 16.05 -13.70
CA PRO A 133 15.49 16.90 -12.53
C PRO A 133 15.47 16.13 -11.20
N TRP A 134 14.95 14.91 -11.21
CA TRP A 134 14.94 14.00 -10.05
C TRP A 134 16.18 13.11 -9.96
N PHE A 135 17.07 13.13 -10.96
CA PHE A 135 18.27 12.30 -11.01
C PHE A 135 19.50 13.09 -10.55
N TYR A 136 20.29 12.47 -9.68
CA TYR A 136 21.56 13.00 -9.21
C TYR A 136 22.68 12.05 -9.62
N SER A 137 23.62 12.52 -10.45
CA SER A 137 24.74 11.70 -10.94
C SER A 137 25.79 11.39 -9.88
N ASN A 138 25.85 12.18 -8.81
CA ASN A 138 26.73 11.99 -7.67
C ASN A 138 26.03 12.48 -6.40
N LEU A 139 25.40 11.56 -5.68
CA LEU A 139 24.72 11.85 -4.42
C LEU A 139 24.77 10.60 -3.54
N SER A 140 25.24 10.76 -2.32
CA SER A 140 25.31 9.67 -1.35
C SER A 140 23.94 9.32 -0.77
N LYS A 141 23.88 8.19 -0.06
CA LYS A 141 22.70 7.84 0.74
C LYS A 141 22.38 8.92 1.76
N GLU A 142 23.35 9.37 2.53
CA GLU A 142 23.15 10.34 3.61
C GLU A 142 22.67 11.70 3.08
N GLU A 143 23.27 12.18 1.99
CA GLU A 143 22.84 13.43 1.35
C GLU A 143 21.42 13.33 0.77
N SER A 144 21.03 12.15 0.26
CA SER A 144 19.65 11.93 -0.19
C SER A 144 18.65 11.96 0.96
N GLU A 145 19.02 11.44 2.13
CA GLU A 145 18.18 11.47 3.31
C GLU A 145 18.00 12.91 3.82
N ASP A 146 19.07 13.71 3.88
CA ASP A 146 18.98 15.12 4.28
C ASP A 146 18.04 15.92 3.36
N LYS A 147 18.17 15.77 2.04
CA LYS A 147 17.27 16.43 1.08
C LYS A 147 15.80 16.04 1.30
N LEU A 148 15.52 14.76 1.55
CA LEU A 148 14.16 14.26 1.76
C LEU A 148 13.61 14.55 3.17
N LYS A 149 14.46 14.76 4.18
CA LYS A 149 14.04 15.24 5.51
C LYS A 149 13.49 16.67 5.45
N ARG A 150 14.02 17.48 4.53
CA ARG A 150 13.56 18.86 4.31
C ARG A 150 12.22 18.94 3.57
N LEU A 151 11.91 17.95 2.74
CA LEU A 151 10.66 17.84 2.00
C LEU A 151 9.66 16.96 2.76
N ARG A 152 8.71 17.60 3.46
CA ARG A 152 7.79 16.91 4.38
C ARG A 152 6.63 16.15 3.72
N HIS A 153 6.56 16.13 2.39
CA HIS A 153 5.47 15.49 1.66
C HIS A 153 5.75 13.99 1.43
N ASN A 154 4.78 13.13 1.74
CA ASN A 154 4.82 11.73 1.32
C ASN A 154 4.83 11.64 -0.21
N GLY A 155 5.64 10.72 -0.74
CA GLY A 155 5.89 10.62 -2.17
C GLY A 155 6.98 11.56 -2.69
N ALA A 156 7.66 12.33 -1.82
CA ALA A 156 8.89 13.02 -2.21
C ALA A 156 9.98 12.01 -2.56
N PHE A 157 10.70 12.19 -3.68
CA PHE A 157 11.65 11.20 -4.16
C PHE A 157 12.80 11.78 -4.99
N LEU A 158 13.89 11.02 -5.10
CA LEU A 158 14.98 11.25 -6.04
C LEU A 158 15.64 9.92 -6.42
N VAL A 159 16.42 9.92 -7.50
CA VAL A 159 17.22 8.78 -7.95
C VAL A 159 18.70 9.14 -7.95
N ARG A 160 19.53 8.20 -7.48
CA ARG A 160 20.99 8.35 -7.37
C ARG A 160 21.71 7.05 -7.71
N PRO A 161 23.01 7.07 -8.03
CA PRO A 161 23.83 5.88 -8.04
C PRO A 161 23.75 5.10 -6.72
N SER A 162 23.81 3.79 -6.83
CA SER A 162 23.93 2.91 -5.66
C SER A 162 25.40 2.84 -5.23
N GLU A 163 25.64 2.96 -3.92
CA GLU A 163 26.98 2.80 -3.32
C GLU A 163 27.38 1.32 -3.15
N GLN A 164 26.44 0.40 -3.39
CA GLN A 164 26.60 -1.00 -3.07
C GLN A 164 26.86 -1.87 -4.31
N LYS A 165 27.71 -2.89 -4.16
CA LYS A 165 28.06 -3.84 -5.23
C LYS A 165 26.81 -4.59 -5.74
N GLY A 166 26.61 -4.58 -7.06
CA GLY A 166 25.56 -5.37 -7.73
C GLY A 166 24.25 -4.63 -8.02
N SER A 167 24.05 -3.42 -7.48
CA SER A 167 22.96 -2.51 -7.91
C SER A 167 23.59 -1.25 -8.49
N GLN A 168 23.01 -0.70 -9.57
CA GLN A 168 23.59 0.48 -10.23
C GLN A 168 22.96 1.79 -9.73
N PHE A 169 21.68 1.76 -9.40
CA PHE A 169 20.95 2.95 -8.94
C PHE A 169 20.11 2.64 -7.69
N ALA A 170 19.64 3.68 -7.02
CA ALA A 170 18.69 3.61 -5.94
C ALA A 170 17.68 4.76 -6.01
N ILE A 171 16.40 4.46 -5.80
CA ILE A 171 15.35 5.44 -5.54
C ILE A 171 15.34 5.70 -4.04
N SER A 172 15.50 6.95 -3.64
CA SER A 172 15.29 7.37 -2.25
C SER A 172 13.98 8.15 -2.19
N PHE A 173 13.07 7.77 -1.30
CA PHE A 173 11.74 8.39 -1.23
C PHE A 173 11.19 8.44 0.19
N ARG A 174 10.27 9.38 0.44
CA ARG A 174 9.57 9.56 1.72
C ARG A 174 8.22 8.87 1.69
N ALA A 175 7.95 7.99 2.65
CA ALA A 175 6.68 7.31 2.82
C ALA A 175 6.37 7.13 4.32
N GLU A 176 5.14 7.44 4.74
CA GLU A 176 4.69 7.30 6.14
C GLU A 176 5.64 7.98 7.16
N SER A 177 6.21 9.13 6.80
CA SER A 177 7.23 9.85 7.60
C SER A 177 8.62 9.21 7.68
N TYR A 178 8.85 8.06 7.05
CA TYR A 178 10.15 7.41 6.92
C TYR A 178 10.79 7.71 5.57
N ILE A 179 12.12 7.59 5.52
CA ILE A 179 12.86 7.59 4.24
C ILE A 179 13.22 6.14 3.92
N LYS A 180 12.81 5.72 2.73
CA LYS A 180 13.00 4.37 2.19
C LYS A 180 13.93 4.45 0.98
N HIS A 181 14.72 3.39 0.78
CA HIS A 181 15.61 3.26 -0.36
C HIS A 181 15.28 1.97 -1.11
N CYS A 182 14.97 2.08 -2.40
CA CYS A 182 14.71 0.96 -3.29
C CYS A 182 15.85 0.84 -4.29
N ARG A 183 16.50 -0.32 -4.36
CA ARG A 183 17.64 -0.57 -5.25
C ARG A 183 17.17 -0.93 -6.66
N ILE A 184 17.91 -0.48 -7.65
CA ILE A 184 17.68 -0.78 -9.06
C ILE A 184 18.91 -1.50 -9.61
N LYS A 185 18.70 -2.72 -10.09
CA LYS A 185 19.70 -3.49 -10.85
C LYS A 185 19.59 -3.16 -12.33
N LYS A 186 20.68 -3.29 -13.06
CA LYS A 186 20.68 -3.23 -14.52
C LYS A 186 21.22 -4.55 -15.04
N GLU A 187 20.38 -5.29 -15.75
CA GLU A 187 20.74 -6.55 -16.37
C GLU A 187 20.60 -6.41 -17.89
N GLY A 188 21.73 -6.40 -18.59
CA GLY A 188 21.78 -6.08 -20.01
C GLY A 188 21.19 -4.69 -20.29
N ARG A 189 20.06 -4.65 -21.01
CA ARG A 189 19.36 -3.40 -21.38
C ARG A 189 18.27 -2.98 -20.39
N LEU A 190 17.89 -3.84 -19.45
CA LEU A 190 16.74 -3.62 -18.60
C LEU A 190 17.15 -3.12 -17.21
N TYR A 191 16.30 -2.29 -16.63
CA TYR A 191 16.36 -1.85 -15.24
C TYR A 191 15.35 -2.64 -14.43
N LEU A 192 15.79 -3.19 -13.29
CA LEU A 192 14.99 -4.09 -12.47
C LEU A 192 14.83 -3.57 -11.04
N ILE A 193 13.59 -3.59 -10.55
CA ILE A 193 13.24 -3.49 -9.13
C ILE A 193 12.59 -4.81 -8.71
N GLY A 194 13.30 -5.61 -7.92
CA GLY A 194 12.96 -7.01 -7.71
C GLY A 194 12.83 -7.73 -9.05
N ASN A 195 11.62 -8.19 -9.37
CA ASN A 195 11.30 -8.90 -10.62
C ASN A 195 10.54 -8.04 -11.64
N GLU A 196 10.43 -6.74 -11.39
CA GLU A 196 9.80 -5.81 -12.33
C GLU A 196 10.83 -5.25 -13.32
N GLU A 197 10.58 -5.47 -14.61
CA GLU A 197 11.48 -5.05 -15.68
C GLU A 197 11.03 -3.74 -16.37
N PHE A 198 12.00 -2.88 -16.66
CA PHE A 198 11.79 -1.59 -17.32
C PHE A 198 12.86 -1.36 -18.39
N GLU A 199 12.48 -0.73 -19.51
CA GLU A 199 13.42 -0.43 -20.60
C GLU A 199 14.37 0.74 -20.26
N SER A 200 13.92 1.67 -19.41
CA SER A 200 14.73 2.81 -18.95
C SER A 200 14.37 3.21 -17.52
N LEU A 201 15.26 3.95 -16.86
CA LEU A 201 14.96 4.57 -15.56
C LEU A 201 13.80 5.58 -15.65
N THR A 202 13.64 6.27 -16.78
CA THR A 202 12.53 7.20 -16.98
C THR A 202 11.19 6.45 -17.02
N ASP A 203 11.11 5.36 -17.80
CA ASP A 203 9.90 4.52 -17.85
C ASP A 203 9.55 3.94 -16.47
N LEU A 204 10.58 3.60 -15.69
CA LEU A 204 10.44 3.14 -14.31
C LEU A 204 9.80 4.19 -13.42
N ILE A 205 10.34 5.41 -13.43
CA ILE A 205 9.81 6.50 -12.61
C ILE A 205 8.41 6.91 -13.04
N GLU A 206 8.14 7.01 -14.35
CA GLU A 206 6.80 7.33 -14.88
C GLU A 206 5.74 6.30 -14.47
N PHE A 207 6.14 5.01 -14.42
CA PHE A 207 5.25 3.96 -13.94
C PHE A 207 4.90 4.17 -12.46
N TYR A 208 5.88 4.42 -11.60
CA TYR A 208 5.66 4.61 -10.15
C TYR A 208 5.18 6.01 -9.74
N GLN A 209 5.15 6.96 -10.69
CA GLN A 209 4.37 8.19 -10.54
C GLN A 209 2.87 7.93 -10.62
N LYS A 210 2.46 6.91 -11.39
CA LYS A 210 1.06 6.54 -11.61
C LYS A 210 0.60 5.41 -10.69
N ASN A 211 1.51 4.49 -10.35
CA ASN A 211 1.27 3.29 -9.55
C ASN A 211 2.06 3.37 -8.24
N PRO A 212 1.54 2.88 -7.10
CA PRO A 212 2.30 2.90 -5.85
C PRO A 212 3.60 2.10 -5.95
N LEU A 213 4.69 2.66 -5.42
CA LEU A 213 5.96 1.93 -5.26
C LEU A 213 5.98 1.16 -3.94
N TYR A 214 5.43 1.74 -2.88
CA TYR A 214 5.41 1.17 -1.53
C TYR A 214 4.07 1.50 -0.86
N LYS A 215 3.32 0.48 -0.47
CA LYS A 215 1.93 0.60 0.01
C LYS A 215 1.07 1.45 -0.95
N GLU A 216 0.52 2.55 -0.46
CA GLU A 216 -0.26 3.53 -1.23
C GLU A 216 0.59 4.73 -1.70
N THR A 217 1.91 4.72 -1.44
CA THR A 217 2.80 5.83 -1.78
C THR A 217 3.28 5.73 -3.23
N ARG A 218 2.96 6.76 -4.00
CA ARG A 218 3.46 7.01 -5.36
C ARG A 218 4.64 7.98 -5.32
N LEU A 219 5.46 7.96 -6.36
CA LEU A 219 6.52 8.96 -6.56
C LEU A 219 5.87 10.25 -7.08
N LEU A 220 5.63 11.23 -6.22
CA LEU A 220 4.84 12.41 -6.58
C LEU A 220 5.69 13.68 -6.71
N PHE A 221 6.62 13.89 -5.77
CA PHE A 221 7.31 15.16 -5.64
C PHE A 221 8.82 14.97 -5.88
N PRO A 222 9.34 15.30 -7.08
CA PRO A 222 10.77 15.18 -7.32
C PRO A 222 11.53 16.15 -6.42
N ALA A 223 12.50 15.63 -5.66
CA ALA A 223 13.32 16.38 -4.74
C ALA A 223 14.47 17.08 -5.49
N THR A 224 14.12 18.02 -6.38
CA THR A 224 15.07 18.81 -7.17
C THR A 224 15.84 19.79 -6.27
N GLU A 225 16.98 20.32 -6.75
CA GLU A 225 17.70 21.34 -5.98
C GLU A 225 16.83 22.56 -5.67
N GLU A 226 16.04 23.00 -6.63
CA GLU A 226 15.16 24.15 -6.47
C GLU A 226 14.05 23.88 -5.45
N ASN A 227 13.41 22.70 -5.51
CA ASN A 227 12.36 22.34 -4.57
C ASN A 227 12.89 22.26 -3.14
N VAL A 228 14.08 21.69 -2.95
CA VAL A 228 14.72 21.64 -1.61
C VAL A 228 15.10 23.04 -1.13
N ARG A 229 15.48 23.98 -2.02
CA ARG A 229 15.79 25.37 -1.64
C ARG A 229 14.55 26.19 -1.29
N VAL A 230 13.48 26.05 -2.07
CA VAL A 230 12.26 26.87 -1.95
C VAL A 230 11.30 26.34 -0.89
N LEU A 231 11.13 25.01 -0.83
CA LEU A 231 10.17 24.34 0.06
C LEU A 231 10.83 23.68 1.28
N GLY A 232 12.16 23.61 1.32
CA GLY A 232 12.88 22.94 2.40
C GLY A 232 12.82 23.73 3.70
N GLY A 233 12.29 23.10 4.75
CA GLY A 233 12.44 23.56 6.13
C GLY A 233 13.72 23.02 6.79
N GLU A 234 13.92 23.30 8.07
CA GLU A 234 14.97 22.65 8.85
C GLU A 234 14.78 21.12 8.84
N PRO A 235 15.87 20.34 8.68
CA PRO A 235 15.80 18.88 8.64
C PRO A 235 15.34 18.34 9.99
N THR A 236 14.20 17.65 9.98
CA THR A 236 13.67 16.94 11.15
C THR A 236 14.21 15.53 11.22
N GLU A 237 14.44 15.00 12.43
CA GLU A 237 14.78 13.58 12.59
C GLU A 237 13.66 12.70 12.01
N SER A 238 14.01 11.83 11.07
CA SER A 238 13.11 10.83 10.48
C SER A 238 13.88 9.51 10.47
N PRO A 239 13.30 8.39 10.96
CA PRO A 239 14.02 7.13 10.98
C PRO A 239 14.26 6.60 9.56
N THR A 240 15.41 5.98 9.33
CA THR A 240 15.84 5.44 8.03
C THR A 240 15.99 3.94 8.08
N SER A 241 15.48 3.23 7.08
CA SER A 241 15.55 1.76 7.02
C SER A 241 16.17 1.28 5.71
N TYR A 242 17.05 0.28 5.80
CA TYR A 242 17.64 -0.42 4.66
C TYR A 242 16.77 -1.65 4.30
N MET A 243 16.54 -1.91 3.00
CA MET A 243 15.85 -3.11 2.54
C MET A 243 16.80 -3.90 1.62
N GLU A 244 17.15 -5.13 2.01
CA GLU A 244 18.06 -6.01 1.27
C GLU A 244 17.40 -7.39 1.07
N HIS A 245 17.55 -7.94 -0.14
CA HIS A 245 17.15 -9.31 -0.43
C HIS A 245 18.15 -10.28 0.19
N GLY A 246 17.71 -11.01 1.23
CA GLY A 246 18.20 -12.37 1.50
C GLY A 246 19.40 -12.57 2.42
N LEU A 247 19.54 -11.85 3.54
CA LEU A 247 20.43 -12.27 4.65
C LEU A 247 19.73 -12.02 6.00
N GLU A 248 19.51 -13.10 6.77
CA GLU A 248 18.91 -13.07 8.10
C GLU A 248 19.83 -12.35 9.11
N THR A 249 19.32 -11.34 9.81
CA THR A 249 19.96 -10.74 10.99
C THR A 249 19.16 -11.12 12.24
N SER A 250 19.71 -11.95 13.12
CA SER A 250 19.07 -12.37 14.37
C SER A 250 18.97 -11.21 15.37
N LYS A 251 17.80 -11.05 16.00
CA LYS A 251 17.56 -10.11 17.11
C LYS A 251 17.56 -10.83 18.45
N PHE A 252 17.92 -10.13 19.52
CA PHE A 252 18.03 -10.69 20.87
C PHE A 252 17.30 -9.81 21.88
N VAL A 253 16.64 -10.39 22.89
CA VAL A 253 15.98 -9.67 23.99
C VAL A 253 16.78 -9.82 25.29
N VAL A 254 16.91 -8.73 26.03
CA VAL A 254 17.61 -8.69 27.33
C VAL A 254 16.76 -9.35 28.42
N LEU A 255 17.34 -10.35 29.09
CA LEU A 255 16.73 -11.09 30.22
C LEU A 255 17.20 -10.59 31.59
N TYR A 256 18.34 -9.91 31.67
CA TYR A 256 18.93 -9.45 32.92
C TYR A 256 19.50 -8.03 32.76
N GLU A 257 19.33 -7.18 33.78
CA GLU A 257 19.86 -5.82 33.74
C GLU A 257 21.38 -5.81 33.87
N TYR A 258 22.05 -4.94 33.13
CA TYR A 258 23.49 -4.71 33.21
C TYR A 258 23.78 -3.21 33.08
N THR A 259 24.54 -2.64 34.02
CA THR A 259 24.96 -1.23 33.93
C THR A 259 26.34 -1.15 33.30
N ALA A 260 26.46 -0.39 32.21
CA ALA A 260 27.73 -0.16 31.52
C ALA A 260 28.78 0.42 32.46
N LYS A 261 29.98 -0.18 32.47
CA LYS A 261 31.11 0.29 33.30
C LYS A 261 31.95 1.35 32.61
N ASP A 262 31.92 1.40 31.28
CA ASP A 262 32.60 2.41 30.48
C ASP A 262 31.82 2.77 29.20
N SER A 263 32.31 3.77 28.45
CA SER A 263 31.64 4.33 27.28
C SER A 263 31.57 3.40 26.05
N ARG A 264 32.16 2.20 26.12
CA ARG A 264 32.14 1.19 25.05
C ARG A 264 31.14 0.06 25.33
N GLU A 265 30.60 -0.01 26.54
CA GLU A 265 29.60 -1.00 26.96
C GLU A 265 28.17 -0.44 26.83
N LEU A 266 27.20 -1.31 26.59
CA LEU A 266 25.79 -0.98 26.64
C LEU A 266 25.22 -1.21 28.03
N THR A 267 24.42 -0.26 28.51
CA THR A 267 23.50 -0.53 29.62
C THR A 267 22.33 -1.33 29.07
N LEU A 268 22.05 -2.48 29.68
CA LEU A 268 20.95 -3.35 29.35
C LEU A 268 19.84 -3.19 30.40
N ASN A 269 18.62 -2.90 29.97
CA ASN A 269 17.43 -3.03 30.81
C ASN A 269 16.63 -4.25 30.36
N ILE A 270 15.98 -4.95 31.30
CA ILE A 270 15.17 -6.13 30.98
C ILE A 270 14.07 -5.75 29.99
N GLY A 271 13.99 -6.49 28.88
CA GLY A 271 13.03 -6.25 27.81
C GLY A 271 13.57 -5.39 26.65
N ASP A 272 14.77 -4.81 26.77
CA ASP A 272 15.42 -4.12 25.66
C ASP A 272 15.74 -5.12 24.53
N VAL A 273 15.61 -4.67 23.28
CA VAL A 273 15.92 -5.49 22.10
C VAL A 273 17.25 -5.03 21.52
N VAL A 274 18.18 -5.98 21.41
CA VAL A 274 19.48 -5.76 20.81
C VAL A 274 19.47 -6.22 19.36
N GLU A 275 19.73 -5.28 18.46
CA GLU A 275 19.74 -5.49 17.02
C GLU A 275 21.16 -5.49 16.45
N ASN A 276 21.33 -6.03 15.23
CA ASN A 276 22.62 -6.08 14.53
C ASN A 276 23.74 -6.75 15.35
N VAL A 277 23.41 -7.85 16.04
CA VAL A 277 24.33 -8.51 16.97
C VAL A 277 25.46 -9.20 16.22
N VAL A 278 26.69 -8.80 16.55
CA VAL A 278 27.93 -9.43 16.10
C VAL A 278 28.50 -10.22 17.28
N LYS A 279 28.60 -11.54 17.12
CA LYS A 279 29.20 -12.45 18.11
C LYS A 279 30.72 -12.32 18.04
N CYS A 280 31.28 -11.43 18.87
CA CYS A 280 32.71 -11.14 18.89
C CYS A 280 33.51 -12.20 19.65
N ASP A 281 33.08 -12.59 20.86
CA ASP A 281 33.66 -13.65 21.71
C ASP A 281 32.57 -14.44 22.47
N ASN A 282 32.92 -15.51 23.21
CA ASN A 282 31.94 -16.39 23.88
C ASN A 282 31.10 -15.67 24.95
N ASP A 283 31.67 -14.68 25.65
CA ASP A 283 31.02 -14.02 26.79
C ASP A 283 30.56 -12.58 26.50
N TRP A 284 31.03 -11.94 25.42
CA TRP A 284 30.73 -10.55 25.09
C TRP A 284 30.41 -10.37 23.61
N TRP A 285 29.22 -9.83 23.34
CA TRP A 285 28.72 -9.54 21.99
C TRP A 285 28.62 -8.03 21.79
N LYS A 286 28.57 -7.62 20.53
CA LYS A 286 28.40 -6.22 20.13
C LYS A 286 27.06 -6.06 19.42
N GLY A 287 26.29 -5.04 19.76
CA GLY A 287 24.98 -4.82 19.16
C GLY A 287 24.51 -3.39 19.33
N THR A 288 23.28 -3.14 18.91
CA THR A 288 22.68 -1.81 18.90
C THR A 288 21.40 -1.79 19.74
N ILE A 289 21.31 -0.85 20.68
CA ILE A 289 20.08 -0.52 21.44
C ILE A 289 19.81 0.97 21.24
N GLU A 290 18.61 1.33 20.74
CA GLU A 290 18.14 2.73 20.56
C GLU A 290 19.20 3.67 19.94
N SER A 291 19.87 3.20 18.88
CA SER A 291 20.93 3.91 18.14
C SER A 291 22.31 4.03 18.82
N ARG A 292 22.52 3.41 20.00
CA ARG A 292 23.85 3.26 20.61
C ARG A 292 24.43 1.89 20.31
N ILE A 293 25.71 1.87 19.90
CA ILE A 293 26.46 0.66 19.61
C ILE A 293 27.47 0.43 20.72
N GLY A 294 27.46 -0.75 21.32
CA GLY A 294 28.43 -1.10 22.36
C GLY A 294 28.45 -2.59 22.66
N TYR A 295 29.32 -2.98 23.58
CA TYR A 295 29.50 -4.36 24.02
C TYR A 295 28.59 -4.70 25.18
N PHE A 296 28.11 -5.95 25.23
CA PHE A 296 27.27 -6.46 26.30
C PHE A 296 27.50 -7.95 26.54
N PRO A 297 27.21 -8.47 27.74
CA PRO A 297 27.41 -9.89 28.05
C PRO A 297 26.41 -10.78 27.28
N SER A 298 26.91 -11.83 26.62
CA SER A 298 26.09 -12.72 25.79
C SER A 298 25.04 -13.50 26.58
N ASN A 299 25.34 -13.85 27.83
CA ASN A 299 24.44 -14.58 28.73
C ASN A 299 23.31 -13.73 29.32
N PHE A 300 23.26 -12.43 29.01
CA PHE A 300 22.22 -11.51 29.49
C PHE A 300 21.08 -11.36 28.47
N VAL A 301 21.19 -12.01 27.32
CA VAL A 301 20.21 -11.94 26.23
C VAL A 301 19.81 -13.33 25.75
N THR A 302 18.61 -13.44 25.16
CA THR A 302 18.18 -14.65 24.44
C THR A 302 17.79 -14.30 23.01
N GLU A 303 18.10 -15.20 22.08
CA GLU A 303 17.73 -15.04 20.66
C GLU A 303 16.21 -15.05 20.53
N ILE A 304 15.67 -14.05 19.84
CA ILE A 304 14.23 -13.99 19.56
C ILE A 304 13.98 -14.93 18.38
N ASN A 305 13.36 -16.09 18.63
CA ASN A 305 12.95 -16.99 17.56
C ASN A 305 11.81 -16.33 16.76
N LYS A 306 11.68 -16.66 15.46
CA LYS A 306 10.66 -16.06 14.56
C LYS A 306 9.21 -16.10 15.08
N ASN A 307 8.89 -17.06 15.96
CA ASN A 307 7.57 -17.15 16.63
C ASN A 307 7.39 -16.11 17.76
N ASP A 308 8.48 -15.74 18.45
CA ASP A 308 8.48 -14.73 19.51
C ASP A 308 8.62 -13.32 18.94
N GLU A 309 9.28 -13.15 17.78
CA GLU A 309 9.24 -11.91 17.00
C GLU A 309 7.83 -11.61 16.52
N GLU A 310 7.04 -12.62 16.14
CA GLU A 310 5.63 -12.44 15.77
C GLU A 310 4.75 -12.19 17.00
N TYR A 311 5.06 -12.73 18.18
CA TYR A 311 4.34 -12.41 19.42
C TYR A 311 4.65 -11.01 19.95
N LEU A 312 5.91 -10.59 19.95
CA LEU A 312 6.34 -9.24 20.38
C LEU A 312 6.01 -8.18 19.32
N ASN A 313 6.12 -8.50 18.02
CA ASN A 313 5.59 -7.62 16.97
C ASN A 313 4.08 -7.66 16.93
N ASN A 314 3.38 -8.75 17.26
CA ASN A 314 1.92 -8.70 17.38
C ASN A 314 1.49 -8.02 18.68
N GLN A 315 2.24 -8.08 19.78
CA GLN A 315 1.93 -7.27 20.96
C GLN A 315 2.24 -5.81 20.72
N ARG A 316 3.40 -5.48 20.13
CA ARG A 316 3.73 -4.10 19.70
C ARG A 316 2.85 -3.62 18.58
N LYS A 317 2.35 -4.48 17.68
CA LYS A 317 1.38 -4.15 16.62
C LYS A 317 -0.04 -4.15 17.14
N ILE A 318 -0.38 -4.89 18.19
CA ILE A 318 -1.66 -4.75 18.91
C ILE A 318 -1.61 -3.51 19.80
N GLU A 319 -0.45 -3.12 20.33
CA GLU A 319 -0.24 -1.86 21.04
C GLU A 319 -0.13 -0.69 20.07
N LEU A 320 0.53 -0.82 18.91
CA LEU A 320 0.59 0.17 17.83
C LEU A 320 -0.72 0.22 17.04
N ASP A 321 -1.48 -0.86 16.91
CA ASP A 321 -2.82 -0.87 16.32
C ASP A 321 -3.83 -0.41 17.36
N ARG A 322 -3.64 -0.66 18.67
CA ARG A 322 -4.38 0.03 19.74
C ARG A 322 -3.99 1.49 19.83
N GLU A 323 -2.75 1.87 19.58
CA GLU A 323 -2.28 3.26 19.53
C GLU A 323 -2.61 3.91 18.19
N LYS A 324 -2.85 3.17 17.09
CA LYS A 324 -3.40 3.69 15.82
C LYS A 324 -4.92 3.68 15.78
N GLU A 325 -5.57 2.85 16.59
CA GLU A 325 -7.01 2.90 16.86
C GLU A 325 -7.34 3.91 17.99
N ASN A 326 -6.40 4.19 18.90
CA ASN A 326 -6.48 5.26 19.92
C ASN A 326 -5.79 6.56 19.50
N GLU A 327 -4.89 6.55 18.52
CA GLU A 327 -4.71 7.65 17.57
C GLU A 327 -5.95 7.58 16.67
N THR A 328 -7.06 7.97 17.28
CA THR A 328 -7.88 8.96 16.62
C THR A 328 -6.92 9.87 15.84
N GLU A 329 -6.92 9.76 14.52
CA GLU A 329 -7.10 10.94 13.68
C GLU A 329 -8.41 11.60 14.16
N THR A 330 -8.39 12.10 15.41
CA THR A 330 -8.83 13.43 15.71
C THR A 330 -8.08 14.20 14.65
N TYR A 331 -8.76 14.48 13.53
CA TYR A 331 -8.57 15.75 12.88
C TYR A 331 -8.41 16.71 14.03
N GLY A 332 -7.18 17.21 14.18
CA GLY A 332 -6.80 17.94 15.36
C GLY A 332 -7.96 18.84 15.67
N SER A 333 -8.56 18.67 16.85
CA SER A 333 -9.19 19.82 17.44
C SER A 333 -8.05 20.82 17.46
N LEU A 334 -8.00 21.70 16.45
CA LEU A 334 -7.20 22.88 16.55
C LEU A 334 -7.83 23.54 17.77
N GLU A 335 -7.17 23.38 18.91
CA GLU A 335 -7.39 24.28 20.03
C GLU A 335 -7.08 25.65 19.42
N LEU A 336 -8.14 26.32 19.00
CA LEU A 336 -8.04 27.62 18.35
C LEU A 336 -7.57 28.56 19.45
N ASP A 337 -6.26 28.73 19.51
CA ASP A 337 -5.61 29.64 20.43
C ASP A 337 -6.19 31.05 20.21
N GLU A 338 -6.34 31.84 21.27
CA GLU A 338 -7.16 33.08 21.30
C GLU A 338 -6.72 34.18 20.30
N LYS A 339 -5.68 33.93 19.50
CA LYS A 339 -5.06 34.85 18.53
C LYS A 339 -5.31 34.51 17.06
N ILE A 340 -6.06 33.45 16.75
CA ILE A 340 -6.30 33.07 15.35
C ILE A 340 -7.26 34.06 14.68
N THR A 341 -6.74 34.79 13.69
CA THR A 341 -7.50 35.71 12.84
C THR A 341 -8.03 35.00 11.61
N VAL A 342 -9.31 35.24 11.28
CA VAL A 342 -9.95 34.75 10.06
C VAL A 342 -10.27 35.93 9.16
N SER A 343 -9.75 35.93 7.93
CA SER A 343 -9.96 37.03 6.98
C SER A 343 -10.09 36.53 5.54
N LEU A 344 -10.79 37.30 4.71
CA LEU A 344 -10.83 37.08 3.27
C LEU A 344 -9.42 37.27 2.69
N ASN A 345 -9.00 36.34 1.84
CA ASN A 345 -7.71 36.44 1.17
C ASN A 345 -7.87 37.16 -0.16
N SER A 346 -7.18 38.28 -0.35
CA SER A 346 -7.27 39.12 -1.55
C SER A 346 -6.56 38.55 -2.79
N ILE A 347 -5.92 37.38 -2.67
CA ILE A 347 -5.00 36.84 -3.68
C ILE A 347 -5.67 35.78 -4.59
N GLY A 348 -6.85 35.26 -4.25
CA GLY A 348 -7.55 34.27 -5.08
C GLY A 348 -9.07 34.24 -4.87
N LEU A 349 -9.82 33.95 -5.94
CA LEU A 349 -11.27 33.71 -5.90
C LEU A 349 -11.58 32.59 -4.88
N ASN A 350 -12.60 32.81 -4.05
CA ASN A 350 -13.11 31.85 -3.04
C ASN A 350 -12.07 31.40 -1.99
N SER A 351 -11.07 32.22 -1.65
CA SER A 351 -10.05 31.88 -0.66
C SER A 351 -10.12 32.70 0.63
N PHE A 352 -9.78 32.07 1.75
CA PHE A 352 -9.79 32.69 3.08
C PHE A 352 -8.58 32.24 3.91
N LYS A 353 -8.18 33.05 4.88
CA LYS A 353 -7.08 32.78 5.80
C LYS A 353 -7.61 32.40 7.17
N VAL A 354 -6.93 31.44 7.80
CA VAL A 354 -7.10 31.11 9.22
C VAL A 354 -5.69 31.04 9.82
N GLY A 355 -5.27 32.09 10.52
CA GLY A 355 -3.88 32.24 10.96
C GLY A 355 -2.90 32.28 9.77
N PRO A 356 -1.83 31.46 9.76
CA PRO A 356 -0.86 31.41 8.65
C PRO A 356 -1.34 30.58 7.44
N LEU A 357 -2.45 29.85 7.57
CA LEU A 357 -2.93 28.93 6.55
C LEU A 357 -3.91 29.63 5.58
N ILE A 358 -3.81 29.27 4.29
CA ILE A 358 -4.72 29.71 3.24
C ILE A 358 -5.59 28.52 2.83
N PHE A 359 -6.90 28.71 2.88
CA PHE A 359 -7.91 27.75 2.45
C PHE A 359 -8.60 28.25 1.19
N MET A 360 -9.03 27.31 0.35
CA MET A 360 -9.85 27.59 -0.84
C MET A 360 -11.16 26.81 -0.72
N ALA A 361 -12.28 27.47 -1.01
CA ALA A 361 -13.59 26.87 -1.10
C ALA A 361 -14.01 26.71 -2.57
N GLU A 362 -14.87 25.74 -2.85
CA GLU A 362 -15.40 25.53 -4.20
C GLU A 362 -16.24 26.72 -4.67
N THR A 363 -17.05 27.30 -3.76
CA THR A 363 -17.90 28.45 -4.04
C THR A 363 -17.67 29.62 -3.07
N GLN A 364 -18.05 30.82 -3.50
CA GLN A 364 -18.04 32.01 -2.65
C GLN A 364 -19.01 31.87 -1.46
N SER A 365 -20.16 31.22 -1.66
CA SER A 365 -21.13 30.96 -0.58
C SER A 365 -20.54 30.04 0.48
N ASP A 366 -19.81 29.00 0.08
CA ASP A 366 -19.13 28.11 1.04
C ASP A 366 -18.03 28.86 1.78
N CYS A 367 -17.25 29.69 1.07
CA CYS A 367 -16.22 30.55 1.68
C CYS A 367 -16.82 31.42 2.80
N GLU A 368 -17.95 32.08 2.52
CA GLU A 368 -18.67 32.93 3.48
C GLU A 368 -19.24 32.13 4.66
N ASP A 369 -19.83 30.95 4.40
CA ASP A 369 -20.33 30.05 5.45
C ASP A 369 -19.21 29.52 6.37
N TRP A 370 -18.07 29.11 5.79
CA TRP A 370 -16.89 28.68 6.52
C TRP A 370 -16.32 29.78 7.40
N ILE A 371 -16.11 30.98 6.84
CA ILE A 371 -15.63 32.14 7.61
C ILE A 371 -16.59 32.42 8.77
N THR A 372 -17.89 32.48 8.51
CA THR A 372 -18.91 32.80 9.51
C THR A 372 -18.91 31.77 10.65
N LYS A 373 -18.90 30.47 10.32
CA LYS A 373 -18.91 29.39 11.32
C LYS A 373 -17.62 29.34 12.15
N ILE A 374 -16.46 29.52 11.52
CA ILE A 374 -15.18 29.53 12.24
C ILE A 374 -15.14 30.76 13.16
N GLN A 375 -15.53 31.94 12.67
CA GLN A 375 -15.63 33.14 13.49
C GLN A 375 -16.62 32.97 14.64
N GLU A 376 -17.76 32.31 14.43
CA GLU A 376 -18.69 31.99 15.51
C GLU A 376 -18.07 31.09 16.59
N ILE A 377 -17.28 30.08 16.21
CA ILE A 377 -16.61 29.17 17.15
C ILE A 377 -15.54 29.93 17.93
N VAL A 378 -14.71 30.73 17.24
CA VAL A 378 -13.66 31.56 17.85
C VAL A 378 -14.26 32.59 18.80
N ASN A 379 -15.39 33.21 18.42
CA ASN A 379 -16.06 34.23 19.23
C ASN A 379 -16.94 33.65 20.36
N LYS A 380 -17.33 32.36 20.30
CA LYS A 380 -18.15 31.71 21.33
C LYS A 380 -17.28 31.09 22.43
N LYS A 381 -16.87 31.90 23.41
CA LYS A 381 -16.71 31.38 24.79
C LYS A 381 -18.09 31.11 25.38
N ALA A 382 -18.34 29.86 25.77
CA ALA A 382 -19.28 29.48 26.84
C ALA A 382 -20.70 30.09 26.79
N LYS A 383 -21.47 29.84 25.73
CA LYS A 383 -22.90 29.57 25.95
C LYS A 383 -23.08 28.07 25.94
N ASN A 384 -23.38 27.51 27.13
CA ASN A 384 -24.05 26.23 27.23
C ASN A 384 -25.11 26.20 26.13
N LYS A 385 -24.94 25.30 25.16
CA LYS A 385 -26.08 24.90 24.34
C LYS A 385 -27.06 24.34 25.35
N GLU A 386 -28.01 25.15 25.79
CA GLU A 386 -29.32 24.67 26.12
C GLU A 386 -29.67 23.73 24.96
N SER A 387 -29.60 22.44 25.26
CA SER A 387 -30.10 21.42 24.38
C SER A 387 -31.57 21.77 24.21
N ILE A 388 -31.86 22.50 23.13
CA ILE A 388 -33.17 22.51 22.51
C ILE A 388 -33.37 21.04 22.14
N LYS A 389 -33.91 20.28 23.10
CA LYS A 389 -34.68 19.09 22.81
C LYS A 389 -35.80 19.62 21.93
N ARG A 390 -35.55 19.71 20.63
CA ARG A 390 -36.60 19.57 19.64
C ARG A 390 -37.14 18.19 19.95
N LEU A 391 -38.18 18.14 20.78
CA LEU A 391 -39.15 17.07 20.78
C LEU A 391 -39.72 17.10 19.37
N LEU A 392 -38.99 16.49 18.42
CA LEU A 392 -39.53 16.12 17.15
C LEU A 392 -40.63 15.13 17.50
N LYS A 393 -41.86 15.63 17.54
CA LYS A 393 -43.03 14.77 17.68
C LYS A 393 -43.01 13.86 16.46
N ILE A 394 -42.80 12.57 16.71
CA ILE A 394 -42.84 11.56 15.66
C ILE A 394 -44.28 11.54 15.13
N ALA A 395 -44.45 11.62 13.81
CA ALA A 395 -45.76 11.58 13.18
C ALA A 395 -46.48 10.26 13.54
N PRO A 396 -47.76 10.29 13.96
CA PRO A 396 -48.50 9.08 14.34
C PRO A 396 -48.50 8.02 13.24
N GLU A 397 -48.59 8.43 11.97
CA GLU A 397 -48.58 7.56 10.80
C GLU A 397 -47.29 6.76 10.70
N LEU A 398 -46.13 7.38 11.00
CA LEU A 398 -44.84 6.71 11.03
C LEU A 398 -44.70 5.82 12.28
N ASN A 399 -45.14 6.32 13.44
CA ASN A 399 -45.08 5.58 14.69
C ASN A 399 -45.90 4.28 14.65
N ASN A 400 -47.06 4.32 13.98
CA ASN A 400 -47.96 3.17 13.84
C ASN A 400 -47.37 2.04 12.96
N LEU A 401 -46.34 2.32 12.16
CA LEU A 401 -45.62 1.29 11.38
C LEU A 401 -44.61 0.50 12.23
N ILE A 402 -44.28 0.97 13.44
CA ILE A 402 -43.27 0.35 14.30
C ILE A 402 -43.93 -0.71 15.18
N ILE A 403 -43.86 -1.97 14.74
CA ILE A 403 -44.51 -3.10 15.43
C ILE A 403 -43.54 -3.90 16.32
N TYR A 404 -42.39 -4.34 15.80
CA TYR A 404 -41.47 -5.27 16.49
C TYR A 404 -40.11 -4.69 16.85
N CYS A 405 -39.73 -3.58 16.24
CA CYS A 405 -38.43 -2.94 16.38
C CYS A 405 -38.59 -1.56 17.02
N CYS A 406 -39.28 -1.51 18.16
CA CYS A 406 -39.49 -0.28 18.93
C CYS A 406 -38.16 0.13 19.57
N SER A 407 -37.54 1.19 19.06
CA SER A 407 -36.25 1.66 19.55
C SER A 407 -36.37 2.21 20.97
N VAL A 408 -35.63 1.62 21.92
CA VAL A 408 -35.53 2.06 23.32
C VAL A 408 -34.08 2.21 23.75
N ALA A 409 -33.86 2.96 24.84
CA ALA A 409 -32.54 3.08 25.44
C ALA A 409 -32.12 1.74 26.10
N TYR A 410 -30.83 1.41 26.03
CA TYR A 410 -30.31 0.22 26.69
C TYR A 410 -30.09 0.47 28.19
N GLU A 411 -30.87 -0.21 29.02
CA GLU A 411 -30.81 -0.15 30.48
C GLU A 411 -30.22 -1.44 31.11
N GLY A 412 -29.79 -2.41 30.28
CA GLY A 412 -29.16 -3.65 30.74
C GLY A 412 -30.12 -4.77 31.16
N SER A 413 -31.36 -4.45 31.50
CA SER A 413 -32.43 -5.44 31.73
C SER A 413 -33.30 -5.64 30.50
N SER A 414 -33.72 -6.88 30.26
CA SER A 414 -34.70 -7.18 29.21
C SER A 414 -36.13 -6.82 29.66
N THR A 415 -36.87 -6.19 28.76
CA THR A 415 -38.23 -5.67 28.96
C THR A 415 -39.23 -6.45 28.09
N HIS A 416 -39.57 -5.91 26.91
CA HIS A 416 -40.60 -6.41 26.02
C HIS A 416 -40.01 -6.83 24.68
N PHE A 417 -40.42 -7.98 24.13
CA PHE A 417 -39.81 -8.55 22.91
C PHE A 417 -39.92 -7.68 21.65
N ARG A 418 -40.86 -6.71 21.63
CA ARG A 418 -41.01 -5.72 20.53
C ARG A 418 -40.06 -4.53 20.66
N GLU A 419 -39.33 -4.43 21.75
CA GLU A 419 -38.36 -3.37 21.97
C GLU A 419 -36.97 -3.85 21.55
N MET A 420 -36.23 -2.94 20.92
CA MET A 420 -34.84 -3.17 20.51
C MET A 420 -33.95 -2.02 20.96
N CYS A 421 -32.67 -2.31 21.18
CA CYS A 421 -31.67 -1.31 21.52
C CYS A 421 -30.66 -1.14 20.41
N SER A 422 -30.14 0.08 20.26
CA SER A 422 -28.99 0.38 19.41
C SER A 422 -27.84 0.94 20.24
N ILE A 423 -26.64 0.39 20.08
CA ILE A 423 -25.45 0.77 20.85
C ILE A 423 -24.25 0.93 19.91
N LYS A 424 -23.46 1.97 20.10
CA LYS A 424 -22.18 2.14 19.38
C LYS A 424 -21.16 1.09 19.83
N GLU A 425 -20.31 0.62 18.92
CA GLU A 425 -19.28 -0.41 19.17
C GLU A 425 -18.49 -0.17 20.48
N SER A 426 -17.97 1.04 20.70
CA SER A 426 -17.07 1.34 21.82
C SER A 426 -17.76 1.26 23.18
N LYS A 427 -19.10 1.40 23.23
CA LYS A 427 -19.87 1.25 24.46
C LYS A 427 -20.13 -0.22 24.79
N ILE A 428 -20.35 -1.06 23.77
CA ILE A 428 -20.63 -2.49 23.98
C ILE A 428 -19.34 -3.28 24.23
N GLU A 429 -18.23 -2.94 23.55
CA GLU A 429 -16.93 -3.62 23.71
C GLU A 429 -16.43 -3.57 25.16
N ARG A 430 -16.60 -2.42 25.84
CA ARG A 430 -16.28 -2.28 27.27
C ARG A 430 -17.07 -3.22 28.18
N GLN A 431 -18.21 -3.72 27.72
CA GLN A 431 -19.07 -4.67 28.45
C GLN A 431 -18.86 -6.13 27.99
N LEU A 432 -18.15 -6.38 26.90
CA LEU A 432 -17.79 -7.71 26.43
C LEU A 432 -16.60 -8.26 27.23
N ASN A 433 -16.83 -8.56 28.49
CA ASN A 433 -15.82 -9.13 29.39
C ASN A 433 -16.45 -10.14 30.36
N LEU A 434 -15.58 -10.88 31.08
CA LEU A 434 -15.98 -11.93 32.03
C LEU A 434 -17.03 -11.51 33.06
N MET A 435 -17.09 -10.23 33.43
CA MET A 435 -18.02 -9.72 34.45
C MET A 435 -19.40 -9.39 33.87
N ASN A 436 -19.46 -8.86 32.64
CA ASN A 436 -20.66 -8.22 32.10
C ASN A 436 -21.31 -8.95 30.92
N TYR A 437 -20.64 -9.92 30.31
CA TYR A 437 -21.13 -10.58 29.09
C TYR A 437 -22.52 -11.23 29.25
N ARG A 438 -22.82 -11.76 30.44
CA ARG A 438 -24.11 -12.40 30.73
C ARG A 438 -25.29 -11.46 30.57
N ASN A 439 -25.11 -10.17 30.88
CA ASN A 439 -26.19 -9.18 30.72
C ASN A 439 -26.57 -9.03 29.25
N ILE A 440 -25.56 -8.95 28.37
CA ILE A 440 -25.74 -8.84 26.91
C ILE A 440 -26.36 -10.12 26.35
N LEU A 441 -25.87 -11.28 26.78
CA LEU A 441 -26.38 -12.58 26.33
C LEU A 441 -27.83 -12.78 26.75
N ASN A 442 -28.17 -12.47 28.01
CA ASN A 442 -29.54 -12.59 28.52
C ASN A 442 -30.50 -11.59 27.86
N PHE A 443 -30.03 -10.38 27.56
CA PHE A 443 -30.79 -9.41 26.78
C PHE A 443 -31.06 -9.92 25.36
N SER A 444 -30.01 -10.33 24.64
CA SER A 444 -30.09 -10.77 23.24
C SER A 444 -30.89 -12.07 23.04
N ARG A 445 -31.01 -12.92 24.07
CA ARG A 445 -31.91 -14.08 24.01
C ARG A 445 -33.40 -13.69 23.87
N LYS A 446 -33.79 -12.50 24.32
CA LYS A 446 -35.21 -12.06 24.39
C LYS A 446 -35.54 -10.87 23.50
N GLN A 447 -34.55 -10.03 23.17
CA GLN A 447 -34.73 -8.80 22.42
C GLN A 447 -33.62 -8.62 21.38
N LEU A 448 -33.89 -7.80 20.36
CA LEU A 448 -32.90 -7.47 19.34
C LEU A 448 -31.94 -6.40 19.85
N LEU A 449 -30.65 -6.65 19.68
CA LEU A 449 -29.59 -5.69 19.95
C LEU A 449 -28.85 -5.35 18.65
N ARG A 450 -28.88 -4.07 18.29
CA ARG A 450 -28.13 -3.52 17.16
C ARG A 450 -26.85 -2.85 17.64
N VAL A 451 -25.72 -3.31 17.11
CA VAL A 451 -24.42 -2.67 17.30
C VAL A 451 -24.01 -2.03 15.98
N TYR A 452 -23.44 -0.83 16.02
CA TYR A 452 -23.03 -0.10 14.81
C TYR A 452 -21.69 0.62 15.00
N PRO A 453 -20.98 0.93 13.89
CA PRO A 453 -19.66 1.54 13.95
C PRO A 453 -19.68 2.94 14.58
N GLU A 454 -18.60 3.34 15.24
CA GLU A 454 -18.51 4.68 15.84
C GLU A 454 -18.42 5.78 14.76
N GLY A 455 -18.98 6.96 15.06
CA GLY A 455 -19.00 8.09 14.13
C GLY A 455 -17.62 8.65 13.75
N THR A 456 -16.58 8.32 14.52
CA THR A 456 -15.18 8.64 14.19
C THR A 456 -14.64 7.80 13.04
N ARG A 457 -15.27 6.67 12.67
CA ARG A 457 -14.92 5.85 11.50
C ARG A 457 -15.44 6.47 10.20
N ILE A 458 -15.03 7.70 9.93
CA ILE A 458 -15.41 8.47 8.74
C ILE A 458 -15.01 7.79 7.42
N TYR A 459 -13.92 7.01 7.43
CA TYR A 459 -13.46 6.19 6.30
C TYR A 459 -14.22 4.87 6.18
N SER A 460 -15.30 4.70 6.96
CA SER A 460 -16.17 3.53 6.95
C SER A 460 -15.48 2.21 7.31
N SER A 461 -14.41 2.23 8.10
CA SER A 461 -13.82 0.99 8.63
C SER A 461 -14.82 0.23 9.51
N ASN A 462 -14.63 -1.08 9.67
CA ASN A 462 -15.47 -1.92 10.53
C ASN A 462 -14.74 -2.40 11.79
N TYR A 463 -15.50 -2.60 12.86
CA TYR A 463 -15.07 -3.30 14.07
C TYR A 463 -15.16 -4.82 13.90
N ASN A 464 -14.57 -5.56 14.85
CA ASN A 464 -14.60 -7.02 14.85
C ASN A 464 -16.00 -7.56 15.25
N PRO A 465 -16.73 -8.27 14.36
CA PRO A 465 -18.07 -8.75 14.65
C PRO A 465 -18.10 -10.02 15.52
N ILE A 466 -16.96 -10.72 15.65
CA ILE A 466 -16.90 -12.06 16.27
C ILE A 466 -17.30 -11.99 17.75
N SER A 467 -16.73 -11.07 18.52
CA SER A 467 -17.03 -10.93 19.95
C SER A 467 -18.49 -10.56 20.21
N MET A 468 -19.11 -9.81 19.29
CA MET A 468 -20.53 -9.48 19.36
C MET A 468 -21.40 -10.72 19.15
N TRP A 469 -21.12 -11.48 18.09
CA TRP A 469 -21.83 -12.72 17.80
C TRP A 469 -21.67 -13.77 18.91
N ASN A 470 -20.47 -13.90 19.47
CA ASN A 470 -20.19 -14.83 20.57
C ASN A 470 -20.96 -14.48 21.85
N CYS A 471 -21.41 -13.23 21.99
CA CYS A 471 -22.29 -12.76 23.08
C CYS A 471 -23.78 -12.67 22.68
N GLY A 472 -24.17 -13.23 21.53
CA GLY A 472 -25.57 -13.34 21.09
C GLY A 472 -26.12 -12.11 20.37
N VAL A 473 -25.31 -11.07 20.14
CA VAL A 473 -25.75 -9.88 19.40
C VAL A 473 -26.10 -10.26 17.97
N GLN A 474 -27.32 -9.93 17.54
CA GLN A 474 -27.86 -10.38 16.25
C GLN A 474 -27.62 -9.35 15.14
N MET A 475 -27.91 -8.07 15.43
CA MET A 475 -27.85 -6.99 14.45
C MET A 475 -26.49 -6.27 14.52
N VAL A 476 -25.43 -7.00 14.19
CA VAL A 476 -24.07 -6.47 14.10
C VAL A 476 -23.92 -5.72 12.77
N ALA A 477 -24.22 -4.43 12.76
CA ALA A 477 -24.18 -3.60 11.57
C ALA A 477 -22.74 -3.25 11.20
N LEU A 478 -22.40 -3.51 9.94
CA LEU A 478 -21.11 -3.21 9.33
C LEU A 478 -21.31 -2.34 8.09
N ASN A 479 -20.28 -1.60 7.70
CA ASN A 479 -20.17 -0.85 6.46
C ASN A 479 -19.90 -1.81 5.30
N TYR A 480 -20.95 -2.19 4.56
CA TYR A 480 -20.88 -3.19 3.48
C TYR A 480 -20.01 -2.76 2.30
N GLN A 481 -19.80 -1.46 2.10
CA GLN A 481 -18.96 -0.90 1.05
C GLN A 481 -17.45 -1.13 1.29
N THR A 482 -17.07 -1.54 2.50
CA THR A 482 -15.67 -1.62 2.92
C THR A 482 -15.10 -3.01 2.72
N LYS A 483 -13.97 -3.09 2.02
CA LYS A 483 -13.26 -4.34 1.68
C LYS A 483 -12.36 -4.87 2.80
N ASP A 484 -12.86 -4.88 4.03
CA ASP A 484 -12.08 -5.27 5.21
C ASP A 484 -12.37 -6.70 5.70
N LYS A 485 -11.54 -7.16 6.64
CA LYS A 485 -11.69 -8.48 7.25
C LYS A 485 -13.08 -8.68 7.88
N PRO A 486 -13.63 -7.76 8.71
CA PRO A 486 -14.99 -7.87 9.23
C PRO A 486 -16.06 -8.18 8.19
N MET A 487 -16.06 -7.49 7.05
CA MET A 487 -17.02 -7.77 5.98
C MET A 487 -16.84 -9.15 5.35
N GLN A 488 -15.61 -9.61 5.20
CA GLN A 488 -15.31 -10.96 4.72
C GLN A 488 -15.80 -12.04 5.71
N LEU A 489 -15.69 -11.80 7.02
CA LEU A 489 -16.25 -12.68 8.05
C LEU A 489 -17.78 -12.69 8.04
N ASN A 490 -18.40 -11.52 7.84
CA ASN A 490 -19.84 -11.39 7.70
C ASN A 490 -20.36 -12.20 6.51
N HIS A 491 -19.76 -12.03 5.32
CA HIS A 491 -20.10 -12.86 4.16
C HIS A 491 -19.97 -14.35 4.46
N ALA A 492 -18.88 -14.77 5.11
CA ALA A 492 -18.65 -16.18 5.44
C ALA A 492 -19.68 -16.76 6.41
N LYS A 493 -20.00 -16.05 7.50
CA LYS A 493 -21.01 -16.47 8.47
C LYS A 493 -22.36 -16.66 7.79
N PHE A 494 -22.79 -15.69 6.99
CA PHE A 494 -24.09 -15.72 6.33
C PHE A 494 -24.13 -16.58 5.06
N MET A 495 -23.04 -17.24 4.64
CA MET A 495 -23.11 -18.34 3.66
C MET A 495 -23.88 -19.55 4.20
N GLN A 496 -23.96 -19.69 5.53
CA GLN A 496 -24.81 -20.70 6.17
C GLN A 496 -26.27 -20.48 5.79
N ASN A 497 -27.08 -21.53 5.96
CA ASN A 497 -28.52 -21.46 5.75
C ASN A 497 -28.91 -20.91 4.34
N GLY A 498 -28.13 -21.30 3.32
CA GLY A 498 -28.38 -20.92 1.93
C GLY A 498 -28.18 -19.45 1.59
N GLY A 499 -27.47 -18.67 2.41
CA GLY A 499 -27.21 -17.27 2.08
C GLY A 499 -28.36 -16.31 2.42
N CYS A 500 -29.35 -16.73 3.21
CA CYS A 500 -30.61 -15.99 3.37
C CYS A 500 -30.52 -14.76 4.29
N GLY A 501 -29.36 -14.52 4.91
CA GLY A 501 -29.16 -13.42 5.87
C GLY A 501 -29.54 -13.74 7.32
N TYR A 502 -30.00 -14.97 7.60
CA TYR A 502 -30.33 -15.43 8.96
C TYR A 502 -29.67 -16.76 9.27
N VAL A 503 -28.91 -16.81 10.37
CA VAL A 503 -28.23 -18.01 10.88
C VAL A 503 -28.68 -18.24 12.31
N LEU A 504 -29.21 -19.43 12.59
CA LEU A 504 -29.64 -19.80 13.93
C LEU A 504 -28.41 -19.86 14.86
N MET A 505 -28.52 -19.26 16.05
CA MET A 505 -27.48 -19.35 17.07
C MET A 505 -27.34 -20.80 17.57
N PRO A 506 -26.12 -21.27 17.88
CA PRO A 506 -25.91 -22.58 18.48
C PRO A 506 -26.70 -22.77 19.77
N LYS A 507 -27.27 -23.96 19.97
CA LYS A 507 -28.18 -24.23 21.11
C LYS A 507 -27.53 -24.00 22.46
N TYR A 508 -26.26 -24.39 22.62
CA TYR A 508 -25.52 -24.24 23.86
C TYR A 508 -25.33 -22.78 24.28
N MET A 509 -25.43 -21.80 23.37
CA MET A 509 -25.42 -20.38 23.74
C MET A 509 -26.61 -19.97 24.62
N ASN A 510 -27.68 -20.77 24.65
CA ASN A 510 -28.81 -20.59 25.55
C ASN A 510 -28.59 -21.20 26.94
N SER A 511 -27.51 -21.97 27.15
CA SER A 511 -27.17 -22.53 28.45
C SER A 511 -26.67 -21.45 29.41
N GLU A 512 -27.03 -21.55 30.69
CA GLU A 512 -26.49 -20.71 31.77
C GLU A 512 -24.99 -20.94 31.99
N GLN A 513 -24.48 -22.10 31.56
CA GLN A 513 -23.06 -22.45 31.67
C GLN A 513 -22.21 -21.89 30.53
N TYR A 514 -22.82 -21.33 29.49
CA TYR A 514 -22.08 -20.77 28.36
C TYR A 514 -21.28 -19.53 28.77
N ASN A 515 -20.01 -19.53 28.38
CA ASN A 515 -19.10 -18.41 28.55
C ASN A 515 -18.21 -18.29 27.30
N PRO A 516 -18.30 -17.19 26.53
CA PRO A 516 -17.50 -17.01 25.31
C PRO A 516 -16.01 -16.77 25.56
N PHE A 517 -15.61 -16.50 26.81
CA PHE A 517 -14.22 -16.22 27.20
C PHE A 517 -13.52 -17.40 27.88
N LEU A 518 -14.28 -18.43 28.28
CA LEU A 518 -13.73 -19.61 28.95
C LEU A 518 -14.01 -20.86 28.14
N LYS A 519 -12.97 -21.67 27.96
CA LYS A 519 -13.10 -22.96 27.30
C LYS A 519 -13.88 -23.93 28.18
N SER A 520 -15.18 -24.07 27.90
CA SER A 520 -16.00 -25.15 28.45
C SER A 520 -16.14 -26.25 27.40
N THR A 521 -15.85 -27.49 27.78
CA THR A 521 -15.99 -28.68 26.91
C THR A 521 -17.15 -29.58 27.35
N SER A 522 -17.82 -29.23 28.44
CA SER A 522 -18.80 -30.07 29.14
C SER A 522 -20.24 -29.93 28.61
N PHE A 523 -20.44 -29.32 27.44
CA PHE A 523 -21.76 -29.27 26.82
C PHE A 523 -22.02 -30.58 26.08
N ASP A 524 -23.05 -31.33 26.47
CA ASP A 524 -23.44 -32.57 25.79
C ASP A 524 -23.70 -32.36 24.30
N GLU A 525 -24.21 -31.17 23.94
CA GLU A 525 -24.60 -30.79 22.57
C GLU A 525 -23.43 -30.33 21.68
N VAL A 526 -22.24 -30.08 22.24
CA VAL A 526 -21.07 -29.61 21.47
C VAL A 526 -20.18 -30.79 21.12
N SER A 527 -19.75 -30.92 19.87
CA SER A 527 -18.74 -31.91 19.46
C SER A 527 -17.44 -31.21 19.08
N PRO A 528 -16.46 -31.09 19.99
CA PRO A 528 -15.17 -30.54 19.65
C PRO A 528 -14.47 -31.36 18.58
N ILE A 529 -13.66 -30.70 17.76
CA ILE A 529 -12.96 -31.34 16.65
C ILE A 529 -11.47 -31.01 16.63
N ILE A 530 -10.68 -31.94 16.12
CA ILE A 530 -9.32 -31.70 15.64
C ILE A 530 -9.42 -31.55 14.12
N LEU A 531 -9.16 -30.34 13.64
CA LEU A 531 -9.13 -30.00 12.23
C LEU A 531 -7.68 -29.95 11.77
N THR A 532 -7.32 -30.82 10.81
CA THR A 532 -6.03 -30.78 10.13
C THR A 532 -6.22 -30.25 8.71
N VAL A 533 -5.44 -29.23 8.36
CA VAL A 533 -5.46 -28.57 7.05
C VAL A 533 -4.08 -28.68 6.44
N ARG A 534 -3.99 -29.30 5.27
CA ARG A 534 -2.77 -29.29 4.44
C ARG A 534 -2.96 -28.34 3.27
N ILE A 535 -2.04 -27.40 3.09
CA ILE A 535 -1.95 -26.59 1.86
C ILE A 535 -1.09 -27.33 0.85
N ILE A 536 -1.64 -27.63 -0.33
CA ILE A 536 -0.94 -28.43 -1.34
C ILE A 536 -0.35 -27.51 -2.42
N CYS A 537 -1.21 -26.78 -3.11
CA CYS A 537 -0.81 -25.89 -4.21
C CYS A 537 -1.90 -24.86 -4.51
N ALA A 538 -1.57 -23.83 -5.29
CA ALA A 538 -2.56 -22.92 -5.87
C ALA A 538 -2.47 -22.94 -7.41
N LYS A 539 -3.50 -22.39 -8.06
CA LYS A 539 -3.54 -22.18 -9.50
C LYS A 539 -4.08 -20.81 -9.83
N ASN A 540 -3.47 -20.17 -10.85
CA ASN A 540 -3.93 -18.91 -11.43
C ASN A 540 -4.16 -17.81 -10.39
N LEU A 541 -3.20 -17.61 -9.49
CA LEU A 541 -3.25 -16.47 -8.57
C LEU A 541 -3.13 -15.19 -9.38
N ARG A 542 -4.02 -14.22 -9.14
CA ARG A 542 -4.08 -12.97 -9.88
C ARG A 542 -4.10 -11.78 -8.94
N LYS A 543 -3.23 -10.81 -9.22
CA LYS A 543 -3.21 -9.49 -8.62
C LYS A 543 -2.73 -8.50 -9.68
N MET A 544 -3.30 -7.30 -9.71
CA MET A 544 -2.84 -6.24 -10.61
C MET A 544 -1.54 -5.65 -10.07
N ILE A 545 -0.43 -6.31 -10.36
CA ILE A 545 0.93 -5.85 -10.07
C ILE A 545 1.76 -5.97 -11.34
N LYS A 546 2.87 -5.23 -11.37
CA LYS A 546 3.92 -5.47 -12.34
C LYS A 546 4.84 -6.55 -11.75
N GLY A 547 5.30 -7.49 -12.58
CA GLY A 547 6.14 -8.61 -12.13
C GLY A 547 5.37 -9.89 -11.77
N ILE A 548 6.07 -10.81 -11.11
CA ILE A 548 5.57 -12.15 -10.78
C ILE A 548 5.25 -12.25 -9.28
N LEU A 549 4.14 -12.90 -8.94
CA LEU A 549 3.73 -13.10 -7.55
C LEU A 549 4.69 -14.02 -6.80
N CYS A 550 5.04 -13.60 -5.58
CA CYS A 550 5.66 -14.43 -4.55
C CYS A 550 4.63 -14.83 -3.48
N PRO A 551 3.82 -15.90 -3.68
CA PRO A 551 2.72 -16.21 -2.79
C PRO A 551 3.14 -16.89 -1.48
N LEU A 552 2.43 -16.55 -0.41
CA LEU A 552 2.34 -17.33 0.82
C LEU A 552 0.87 -17.47 1.22
N VAL A 553 0.53 -18.54 1.93
CA VAL A 553 -0.83 -18.80 2.39
C VAL A 553 -0.89 -18.71 3.91
N GLU A 554 -1.75 -17.85 4.39
CA GLU A 554 -2.14 -17.75 5.78
C GLU A 554 -3.43 -18.56 6.00
N VAL A 555 -3.44 -19.39 7.04
CA VAL A 555 -4.61 -20.12 7.49
C VAL A 555 -4.92 -19.69 8.92
N GLU A 556 -6.08 -19.06 9.09
CA GLU A 556 -6.51 -18.47 10.35
C GLU A 556 -7.84 -19.10 10.80
N LEU A 557 -7.86 -19.65 12.01
CA LEU A 557 -9.07 -20.03 12.70
C LEU A 557 -9.53 -18.85 13.56
N ILE A 558 -10.75 -18.39 13.30
CA ILE A 558 -11.36 -17.21 13.92
C ILE A 558 -12.60 -17.67 14.67
N GLY A 559 -12.81 -17.21 15.90
CA GLY A 559 -13.94 -17.61 16.73
C GLY A 559 -13.75 -17.11 18.15
N ASN A 560 -14.02 -17.95 19.13
CA ASN A 560 -13.62 -17.65 20.51
C ASN A 560 -12.09 -17.56 20.63
N GLU A 561 -11.58 -16.71 21.52
CA GLU A 561 -10.14 -16.47 21.67
C GLU A 561 -9.36 -17.74 22.01
N PHE A 562 -9.94 -18.65 22.81
CA PHE A 562 -9.30 -19.93 23.16
C PHE A 562 -9.23 -20.95 22.01
N ASP A 563 -10.00 -20.74 20.94
CA ASP A 563 -9.93 -21.56 19.71
C ASP A 563 -9.07 -20.85 18.64
N ALA A 564 -8.91 -19.53 18.72
CA ALA A 564 -8.27 -18.73 17.69
C ALA A 564 -6.79 -19.12 17.50
N LYS A 565 -6.40 -19.35 16.25
CA LYS A 565 -5.03 -19.73 15.90
C LYS A 565 -4.73 -19.36 14.45
N LYS A 566 -3.46 -19.06 14.17
CA LYS A 566 -3.01 -18.61 12.86
C LYS A 566 -1.72 -19.32 12.48
N PHE A 567 -1.58 -19.64 11.20
CA PHE A 567 -0.37 -20.21 10.63
C PHE A 567 -0.09 -19.62 9.24
N ASN A 568 1.18 -19.61 8.86
CA ASN A 568 1.63 -19.23 7.53
C ASN A 568 2.40 -20.38 6.90
N THR A 569 2.27 -20.54 5.58
CA THR A 569 3.21 -21.34 4.81
C THR A 569 4.50 -20.56 4.56
N ASP A 570 5.53 -21.25 4.07
CA ASP A 570 6.66 -20.58 3.45
C ASP A 570 6.25 -19.77 2.21
N ILE A 571 7.12 -18.83 1.82
CA ILE A 571 6.97 -18.04 0.61
C ILE A 571 7.45 -18.87 -0.58
N ILE A 572 6.65 -18.93 -1.64
CA ILE A 572 7.12 -19.38 -2.95
C ILE A 572 7.48 -18.15 -3.75
N TYR A 573 8.74 -18.03 -4.16
CA TYR A 573 9.18 -16.91 -4.99
C TYR A 573 8.78 -17.12 -6.45
N ASP A 574 8.38 -16.03 -7.10
CA ASP A 574 8.23 -15.90 -8.56
C ASP A 574 7.34 -16.95 -9.22
N ASN A 575 6.26 -17.34 -8.55
CA ASN A 575 5.31 -18.32 -9.06
C ASN A 575 3.87 -18.06 -8.59
N GLY A 576 3.15 -17.23 -9.33
CA GLY A 576 1.69 -17.05 -9.17
C GLY A 576 0.84 -18.08 -9.93
N LEU A 577 1.42 -18.77 -10.92
CA LEU A 577 0.64 -19.62 -11.83
C LEU A 577 0.32 -20.98 -11.21
N CYS A 578 1.29 -21.62 -10.56
CA CYS A 578 1.16 -22.96 -10.00
C CYS A 578 2.08 -23.22 -8.77
N PRO A 579 2.06 -22.35 -7.75
CA PRO A 579 2.88 -22.55 -6.55
C PRO A 579 2.50 -23.85 -5.83
N LYS A 580 3.49 -24.53 -5.26
CA LYS A 580 3.33 -25.75 -4.45
C LYS A 580 4.05 -25.58 -3.13
N TRP A 581 3.41 -25.98 -2.05
CA TRP A 581 4.00 -25.95 -0.72
C TRP A 581 4.27 -27.38 -0.26
N ASN A 582 5.51 -27.64 0.14
CA ASN A 582 5.89 -28.91 0.75
C ASN A 582 5.64 -28.80 2.26
N ASP A 583 5.08 -29.85 2.86
CA ASP A 583 4.94 -30.01 4.31
C ASP A 583 4.17 -28.89 5.06
N ALA A 584 3.27 -28.17 4.38
CA ALA A 584 2.38 -27.17 4.98
C ALA A 584 1.15 -27.81 5.66
N HIS A 585 1.35 -28.42 6.84
CA HIS A 585 0.30 -29.06 7.64
C HIS A 585 -0.01 -28.27 8.93
N PHE A 586 -1.27 -27.89 9.10
CA PHE A 586 -1.72 -27.10 10.25
C PHE A 586 -2.80 -27.84 11.03
N VAL A 587 -2.66 -27.87 12.35
CA VAL A 587 -3.59 -28.55 13.27
C VAL A 587 -4.27 -27.53 14.18
N PHE A 588 -5.60 -27.59 14.21
CA PHE A 588 -6.46 -26.75 15.02
C PHE A 588 -7.31 -27.61 15.96
N ASN A 589 -7.26 -27.32 17.25
CA ASN A 589 -8.11 -27.96 18.26
C ASN A 589 -9.28 -27.01 18.55
N ILE A 590 -10.49 -27.37 18.11
CA ILE A 590 -11.64 -26.48 18.09
C ILE A 590 -12.66 -26.97 19.11
N ALA A 591 -12.83 -26.21 20.19
CA ALA A 591 -13.82 -26.51 21.23
C ALA A 591 -15.25 -26.22 20.73
N HIS A 592 -15.45 -25.11 20.03
CA HIS A 592 -16.77 -24.67 19.55
C HIS A 592 -16.83 -24.48 18.03
N PRO A 593 -16.96 -25.56 17.24
CA PRO A 593 -16.97 -25.46 15.78
C PRO A 593 -18.05 -24.52 15.24
N GLU A 594 -19.26 -24.54 15.78
CA GLU A 594 -20.37 -23.71 15.28
C GLU A 594 -20.16 -22.18 15.43
N LEU A 595 -19.20 -21.76 16.26
CA LEU A 595 -18.83 -20.34 16.44
C LEU A 595 -17.52 -19.96 15.76
N SER A 596 -16.93 -20.88 14.99
CA SER A 596 -15.63 -20.66 14.35
C SER A 596 -15.71 -20.63 12.83
N LEU A 597 -14.82 -19.83 12.25
CA LEU A 597 -14.62 -19.61 10.83
C LEU A 597 -13.17 -19.96 10.50
N LEU A 598 -12.96 -20.76 9.46
CA LEU A 598 -11.64 -21.02 8.88
C LEU A 598 -11.43 -20.09 7.69
N ARG A 599 -10.40 -19.26 7.78
CA ARG A 599 -10.03 -18.26 6.79
C ARG A 599 -8.71 -18.64 6.13
N PHE A 600 -8.68 -18.57 4.81
CA PHE A 600 -7.50 -18.70 3.97
C PHE A 600 -7.22 -17.34 3.34
N VAL A 601 -6.00 -16.84 3.45
CA VAL A 601 -5.56 -15.64 2.75
C VAL A 601 -4.29 -15.96 1.98
N VAL A 602 -4.30 -15.71 0.68
CA VAL A 602 -3.10 -15.76 -0.14
C VAL A 602 -2.55 -14.35 -0.18
N TYR A 603 -1.33 -14.17 0.30
CA TYR A 603 -0.59 -12.92 0.21
C TYR A 603 0.44 -13.00 -0.91
N HIS A 604 0.80 -11.84 -1.44
CA HIS A 604 2.01 -11.61 -2.18
C HIS A 604 2.99 -10.87 -1.28
N ARG A 605 4.17 -11.45 -1.08
CA ARG A 605 5.31 -10.76 -0.49
C ARG A 605 5.97 -9.90 -1.56
N ASP A 606 5.93 -8.59 -1.38
CA ASP A 606 6.59 -7.68 -2.32
C ASP A 606 8.10 -7.55 -2.04
N ASN A 607 8.78 -6.71 -2.82
CA ASN A 607 10.21 -6.45 -2.68
C ASN A 607 10.58 -5.70 -1.39
N PHE A 608 9.58 -5.20 -0.66
CA PHE A 608 9.71 -4.46 0.58
C PHE A 608 9.38 -5.30 1.80
N ASP A 609 9.27 -6.62 1.63
CA ASP A 609 8.90 -7.53 2.70
C ASP A 609 7.52 -7.19 3.30
N GLU A 610 6.62 -6.66 2.48
CA GLU A 610 5.24 -6.40 2.86
C GLU A 610 4.29 -7.38 2.21
N ASN A 611 3.26 -7.76 2.97
CA ASN A 611 2.26 -8.70 2.54
C ASN A 611 1.06 -7.95 1.99
N SER A 612 0.76 -8.15 0.71
CA SER A 612 -0.42 -7.59 0.08
C SER A 612 -1.39 -8.72 -0.32
N ILE A 613 -2.70 -8.54 -0.09
CA ILE A 613 -3.67 -9.62 -0.35
C ILE A 613 -3.77 -9.89 -1.85
N VAL A 614 -3.62 -11.16 -2.23
CA VAL A 614 -3.89 -11.67 -3.59
C VAL A 614 -5.31 -12.18 -3.66
N GLY A 615 -5.75 -12.95 -2.68
CA GLY A 615 -7.12 -13.44 -2.58
C GLY A 615 -7.39 -14.07 -1.22
N GLN A 616 -8.66 -14.25 -0.89
CA GLN A 616 -9.09 -14.83 0.38
C GLN A 616 -10.29 -15.75 0.19
N ALA A 617 -10.48 -16.67 1.13
CA ALA A 617 -11.72 -17.44 1.25
C ALA A 617 -11.95 -17.78 2.72
N THR A 618 -13.14 -17.50 3.24
CA THR A 618 -13.50 -17.79 4.63
C THR A 618 -14.75 -18.65 4.68
N PHE A 619 -14.76 -19.65 5.55
CA PHE A 619 -15.84 -20.64 5.67
C PHE A 619 -16.18 -20.94 7.14
N PRO A 620 -17.46 -21.13 7.50
CA PRO A 620 -17.82 -21.73 8.78
C PRO A 620 -17.24 -23.13 8.91
N THR A 621 -16.58 -23.44 10.02
CA THR A 621 -15.92 -24.74 10.20
C THR A 621 -16.92 -25.89 10.21
N SER A 622 -18.13 -25.66 10.75
CA SER A 622 -19.25 -26.62 10.74
C SER A 622 -19.76 -26.98 9.33
N CYS A 623 -19.37 -26.21 8.30
CA CYS A 623 -19.76 -26.43 6.91
C CYS A 623 -18.62 -27.01 6.04
N LEU A 624 -17.46 -27.30 6.63
CA LEU A 624 -16.30 -27.83 5.89
C LEU A 624 -16.54 -29.28 5.45
N ARG A 625 -16.01 -29.61 4.26
CA ARG A 625 -16.01 -30.98 3.71
C ARG A 625 -14.61 -31.57 3.77
N GLN A 626 -14.48 -32.79 4.29
CA GLN A 626 -13.21 -33.51 4.38
C GLN A 626 -12.67 -33.97 3.02
N GLY A 627 -11.41 -34.40 2.97
CA GLY A 627 -10.71 -34.89 1.78
C GLY A 627 -9.94 -33.80 1.04
N ILE A 628 -9.50 -34.11 -0.18
CA ILE A 628 -8.86 -33.13 -1.07
C ILE A 628 -9.94 -32.24 -1.69
N ARG A 629 -9.83 -30.93 -1.48
CA ARG A 629 -10.83 -29.93 -1.88
C ARG A 629 -10.18 -28.76 -2.60
N SER A 630 -10.89 -28.22 -3.58
CA SER A 630 -10.53 -26.96 -4.24
C SER A 630 -11.30 -25.81 -3.60
N ILE A 631 -10.57 -24.82 -3.12
CA ILE A 631 -11.10 -23.56 -2.59
C ILE A 631 -11.00 -22.52 -3.71
N ARG A 632 -12.13 -21.96 -4.13
CA ARG A 632 -12.15 -20.81 -5.04
C ARG A 632 -11.83 -19.55 -4.26
N LEU A 633 -10.81 -18.83 -4.69
CA LEU A 633 -10.41 -17.57 -4.06
C LEU A 633 -11.37 -16.45 -4.43
N ARG A 634 -11.49 -15.49 -3.53
CA ARG A 634 -12.25 -14.25 -3.68
C ARG A 634 -11.32 -13.06 -3.53
N ASN A 635 -11.69 -11.93 -4.11
CA ASN A 635 -11.01 -10.66 -3.87
C ASN A 635 -11.34 -10.11 -2.45
N GLU A 636 -10.83 -8.92 -2.15
CA GLU A 636 -11.05 -8.26 -0.85
C GLU A 636 -12.53 -7.90 -0.60
N TYR A 637 -13.34 -7.76 -1.65
CA TYR A 637 -14.80 -7.54 -1.60
C TYR A 637 -15.61 -8.85 -1.49
N SER A 638 -14.94 -10.00 -1.32
CA SER A 638 -15.57 -11.33 -1.32
C SER A 638 -16.23 -11.75 -2.64
N GLU A 639 -15.84 -11.16 -3.77
CA GLU A 639 -16.26 -11.58 -5.10
C GLU A 639 -15.32 -12.64 -5.66
N TYR A 640 -15.86 -13.60 -6.43
CA TYR A 640 -15.05 -14.70 -6.97
C TYR A 640 -13.99 -14.21 -7.96
N GLN A 641 -12.76 -14.69 -7.77
CA GLN A 641 -11.71 -14.53 -8.76
C GLN A 641 -11.88 -15.55 -9.88
N GLU A 642 -11.52 -15.14 -11.09
CA GLU A 642 -11.51 -16.00 -12.26
C GLU A 642 -10.36 -17.01 -12.14
N LEU A 643 -10.68 -18.31 -12.10
CA LEU A 643 -9.74 -19.45 -12.04
C LEU A 643 -8.80 -19.54 -10.81
N GLY A 644 -8.69 -18.48 -10.01
CA GLY A 644 -7.89 -18.46 -8.78
C GLY A 644 -8.37 -19.50 -7.76
N THR A 645 -7.55 -20.52 -7.51
CA THR A 645 -7.92 -21.66 -6.67
C THR A 645 -6.77 -22.14 -5.80
N LEU A 646 -7.12 -22.61 -4.60
CA LEU A 646 -6.21 -23.28 -3.67
C LEU A 646 -6.64 -24.74 -3.49
N LEU A 647 -5.71 -25.68 -3.65
CA LEU A 647 -5.93 -27.10 -3.39
C LEU A 647 -5.48 -27.41 -1.96
N VAL A 648 -6.40 -27.94 -1.16
CA VAL A 648 -6.16 -28.28 0.24
C VAL A 648 -6.60 -29.71 0.53
N GLN A 649 -6.05 -30.31 1.57
CA GLN A 649 -6.59 -31.53 2.18
C GLN A 649 -7.10 -31.20 3.57
N ILE A 650 -8.36 -31.54 3.84
CA ILE A 650 -9.05 -31.29 5.11
C ILE A 650 -9.34 -32.63 5.77
N GLN A 651 -8.94 -32.78 7.04
CA GLN A 651 -9.29 -33.91 7.89
C GLN A 651 -9.93 -33.40 9.17
N ILE A 652 -11.04 -34.00 9.59
CA ILE A 652 -11.81 -33.62 10.77
C ILE A 652 -12.00 -34.87 11.62
N GLN A 653 -11.50 -34.83 12.86
CA GLN A 653 -11.68 -35.87 13.86
C GLN A 653 -12.49 -35.33 15.02
N CYS A 654 -13.54 -36.05 15.44
CA CYS A 654 -14.29 -35.70 16.64
C CYS A 654 -13.51 -36.15 17.88
N THR A 655 -13.42 -35.32 18.92
CA THR A 655 -12.72 -35.68 20.16
C THR A 655 -13.62 -36.28 21.23
N LYS A 656 -14.91 -36.50 20.93
CA LYS A 656 -15.89 -37.10 21.85
C LYS A 656 -16.00 -38.63 21.70
N GLU A 657 -15.13 -39.26 20.91
CA GLU A 657 -15.05 -40.72 20.75
C GLU A 657 -14.07 -41.37 21.74
#